data_AF-A0A4R5BQ62-F1
#
_entry.id   AF-A0A4R5BQ62-F1
#
_cell.length_a   1.000
_cell.length_b   1.000
_cell.length_c   1.000
_cell.angle_alpha   90.00
_cell.angle_beta   90.00
_cell.angle_gamma   90.00
#
_symmetry.space_group_name_H-M   'P 1'
#
loop_
_entity.id
_entity.type
_entity.pdbx_description
1 polymer ?
#
loop_
_entity_poly.entity_id
_entity_poly.type
_entity_poly.pdbx_seq_one_letter_code
_entity_poly.pdbx_strand_id
1 'polypeptide(L)'
;MASGRAAWTARPSGPVRLRDESDAHPGTAVALGPEDASADDVAEAVRALSLLVADGGAVAAGAGVDLGAGFRSARLDGARGDQRDAALAALRAVGPGGAHRLGERAGFLVALFGPAVTRRVGAAAGRAAQDGRWAALHLASAASDVLGPEQLEQVLALEAPEDVDLTPGGPPSVLAQYFRQVFDQVPGPRRLALVLDLWARVLEHRAGLARRERRLATQSRRDRVADLRKRRLHDEDERILWRLRRDLAPEEPSLADAARWIPDDAYWRERLDRAFQDALAVTALLRAAVAVSDHGLEDGLKRAIPVLTAAQAQVPTWQATRTARRVPGLTGLPVRPGTYVRDLVRKMASDRPRDAKFAGYVRPRLACARDFALVVIDDIGRVVREALVDNTDLVRGWAASGLAGWREGAGYGRPPAEWAGIPPWTGPMLGDTEPLRVRLPPSQDPASVETAGDLLWYADLIDALARLYGHERAQPTPGTGDPWFDHDPPPAAEPLAPRLDSIMVAVSGAAQLAALGGVPPRAPRGWTALTGGLMSGAAITEALTGDFAVPAPLAALDGAAVPGAAVRFQVAHSARDVAGWADYMGNCIAGPAYVEDARKGRSALAGLYDKHGVLVVNAELLPLRPASRGWRVSEIAARFNDTPDERLEQRFRDWVATISPAVKEEAAPVPDELPPVRAARRRPAPRLVEDVGPALGALVRRDADPAVLGAFAAVATTAPDAALARLRRLGGAQLAGAVRRALDDGAIDLVRLWTATAHRPLAAALDALDPGLRDRFDRLPLLLGEPPLPKTLRRLVKPPAIADAYSVDLIARRLRRAIGRLTVQDDPAIAAALAKPTTEPLLCALAVTAACGASETGLAAVTRPRSTTVPGYPVTTLEDEEGPWQRALPVARELGADTARFWDEIAEHGLRVPASWLAHGGWAALWSRAHTHRR
;
A
#
# COMPACT_ATOMS: atom_id res chain seq x y z
N MET A 1 -34.47 39.33 27.91
CA MET A 1 -34.34 40.72 27.40
C MET A 1 -33.87 41.64 28.53
N ALA A 2 -32.64 42.19 28.46
CA ALA A 2 -32.11 43.13 29.46
C ALA A 2 -30.80 43.85 29.01
N SER A 3 -30.62 44.15 27.71
CA SER A 3 -29.29 44.59 27.19
C SER A 3 -29.27 45.82 26.28
N GLY A 4 -30.42 46.41 25.91
CA GLY A 4 -30.46 47.60 25.03
C GLY A 4 -29.83 47.40 23.65
N ARG A 5 -29.78 46.14 23.18
CA ARG A 5 -29.22 45.75 21.89
C ARG A 5 -30.21 44.86 21.15
N ALA A 6 -30.33 45.08 19.85
CA ALA A 6 -31.07 44.19 18.96
C ALA A 6 -30.14 43.43 18.02
N ALA A 7 -30.72 42.48 17.27
CA ALA A 7 -30.05 41.70 16.25
C ALA A 7 -30.66 41.97 14.88
N TRP A 8 -29.81 42.18 13.87
CA TRP A 8 -30.21 42.37 12.48
C TRP A 8 -29.52 41.36 11.57
N THR A 9 -30.22 40.95 10.51
CA THR A 9 -29.66 40.08 9.47
C THR A 9 -30.04 40.57 8.07
N ALA A 10 -29.30 40.12 7.06
CA ALA A 10 -29.57 40.45 5.67
C ALA A 10 -30.72 39.60 5.11
N ARG A 11 -31.70 40.23 4.46
CA ARG A 11 -32.70 39.55 3.64
C ARG A 11 -32.81 40.22 2.25
N PRO A 12 -33.42 39.57 1.24
CA PRO A 12 -33.56 40.15 -0.10
C PRO A 12 -34.31 41.50 -0.16
N SER A 13 -35.12 41.80 0.87
CA SER A 13 -35.85 43.05 1.04
C SER A 13 -35.10 44.13 1.84
N GLY A 14 -33.81 43.90 2.17
CA GLY A 14 -33.00 44.77 3.01
C GLY A 14 -32.75 44.22 4.43
N PRO A 15 -32.15 45.02 5.33
CA PRO A 15 -31.91 44.66 6.72
C PRO A 15 -33.21 44.36 7.48
N VAL A 16 -33.25 43.27 8.25
CA VAL A 16 -34.40 42.91 9.10
C VAL A 16 -33.96 42.75 10.55
N ARG A 17 -34.64 43.45 11.46
CA ARG A 17 -34.51 43.28 12.91
C ARG A 17 -35.25 42.00 13.33
N LEU A 18 -34.55 41.09 13.98
CA LEU A 18 -35.13 39.88 14.56
C LEU A 18 -35.89 40.24 15.85
N ARG A 19 -37.09 39.68 16.05
CA ARG A 19 -37.95 40.00 17.21
C ARG A 19 -38.18 38.79 18.11
N ASP A 20 -38.24 37.58 17.55
CA ASP A 20 -38.31 36.31 18.30
C ASP A 20 -37.25 35.31 17.82
N GLU A 21 -36.95 34.28 18.63
CA GLU A 21 -36.05 33.17 18.28
C GLU A 21 -36.51 32.35 17.05
N SER A 22 -37.79 32.48 16.66
CA SER A 22 -38.37 31.85 15.49
C SER A 22 -38.12 32.60 14.16
N ASP A 23 -37.64 33.85 14.21
CA ASP A 23 -37.43 34.69 13.02
C ASP A 23 -36.17 34.30 12.22
N ALA A 24 -35.26 33.50 12.77
CA ALA A 24 -34.03 33.08 12.10
C ALA A 24 -33.54 31.72 12.61
N HIS A 25 -32.79 30.99 11.78
CA HIS A 25 -32.29 29.67 12.17
C HIS A 25 -31.15 29.76 13.19
N PRO A 26 -31.01 28.77 14.10
CA PRO A 26 -29.87 28.65 14.99
C PRO A 26 -28.53 28.81 14.27
N GLY A 27 -27.59 29.55 14.87
CA GLY A 27 -26.26 29.79 14.28
C GLY A 27 -26.18 30.80 13.13
N THR A 28 -27.29 31.43 12.71
CA THR A 28 -27.31 32.51 11.69
C THR A 28 -26.40 33.66 12.08
N ALA A 29 -25.66 34.21 11.11
CA ALA A 29 -24.84 35.40 11.30
C ALA A 29 -25.70 36.67 11.45
N VAL A 30 -25.41 37.48 12.46
CA VAL A 30 -26.17 38.69 12.80
C VAL A 30 -25.24 39.86 13.15
N ALA A 31 -25.72 41.08 12.94
CA ALA A 31 -25.14 42.29 13.50
C ALA A 31 -25.86 42.59 14.82
N LEU A 32 -25.12 42.78 15.91
CA LEU A 32 -25.62 43.17 17.23
C LEU A 32 -25.23 44.62 17.52
N GLY A 33 -26.20 45.49 17.80
CA GLY A 33 -26.00 46.94 17.94
C GLY A 33 -27.14 47.66 18.68
N PRO A 34 -27.08 49.00 18.79
CA PRO A 34 -28.04 49.81 19.57
C PRO A 34 -29.46 49.73 19.01
N GLU A 35 -30.47 49.51 19.85
CA GLU A 35 -31.87 49.34 19.42
C GLU A 35 -32.47 50.55 18.67
N ASP A 36 -31.90 51.72 18.90
CA ASP A 36 -32.24 53.05 18.39
C ASP A 36 -31.31 53.55 17.26
N ALA A 37 -30.44 52.68 16.73
CA ALA A 37 -29.56 52.99 15.61
C ALA A 37 -30.32 53.45 14.35
N SER A 38 -29.70 54.34 13.55
CA SER A 38 -30.33 54.85 12.34
C SER A 38 -30.47 53.78 11.25
N ALA A 39 -31.39 53.99 10.30
CA ALA A 39 -31.58 53.08 9.18
C ALA A 39 -30.31 52.92 8.32
N ASP A 40 -29.53 53.99 8.18
CA ASP A 40 -28.28 54.00 7.42
C ASP A 40 -27.17 53.24 8.16
N ASP A 41 -27.04 53.40 9.48
CA ASP A 41 -26.09 52.64 10.31
C ASP A 41 -26.39 51.13 10.27
N VAL A 42 -27.68 50.77 10.38
CA VAL A 42 -28.15 49.37 10.27
C VAL A 42 -27.85 48.80 8.89
N ALA A 43 -28.07 49.56 7.81
CA ALA A 43 -27.78 49.12 6.45
C ALA A 43 -26.28 48.89 6.23
N GLU A 44 -25.44 49.82 6.71
CA GLU A 44 -23.99 49.71 6.60
C GLU A 44 -23.43 48.56 7.44
N ALA A 45 -23.89 48.38 8.67
CA ALA A 45 -23.46 47.27 9.53
C ALA A 45 -23.86 45.89 8.94
N VAL A 46 -25.07 45.75 8.37
CA VAL A 46 -25.50 44.51 7.70
C VAL A 46 -24.77 44.27 6.38
N ARG A 47 -24.38 45.34 5.65
CA ARG A 47 -23.48 45.25 4.49
C ARG A 47 -22.09 44.78 4.89
N ALA A 48 -21.51 45.34 5.95
CA ALA A 48 -20.22 44.93 6.50
C ALA A 48 -20.23 43.48 7.00
N LEU A 49 -21.32 43.03 7.63
CA LEU A 49 -21.53 41.62 8.00
C LEU A 49 -21.59 40.72 6.76
N SER A 50 -22.30 41.13 5.72
CA SER A 50 -22.44 40.34 4.48
C SER A 50 -21.09 40.17 3.77
N LEU A 51 -20.23 41.20 3.77
CA LEU A 51 -18.85 41.11 3.28
C LEU A 51 -18.00 40.18 4.16
N LEU A 52 -18.06 40.31 5.49
CA LEU A 52 -17.36 39.43 6.43
C LEU A 52 -17.74 37.95 6.24
N VAL A 53 -19.01 37.66 5.98
CA VAL A 53 -19.52 36.31 5.73
C VAL A 53 -19.15 35.81 4.33
N ALA A 54 -19.06 36.69 3.33
CA ALA A 54 -18.59 36.31 1.99
C ALA A 54 -17.09 35.94 1.98
N ASP A 55 -16.26 36.71 2.70
CA ASP A 55 -14.80 36.54 2.70
C ASP A 55 -14.31 35.51 3.74
N GLY A 56 -15.00 35.40 4.89
CA GLY A 56 -14.61 34.55 6.03
C GLY A 56 -15.60 33.47 6.43
N GLY A 57 -16.73 33.34 5.72
CA GLY A 57 -17.82 32.44 6.07
C GLY A 57 -18.60 32.86 7.33
N ALA A 58 -19.68 32.13 7.63
CA ALA A 58 -20.51 32.40 8.82
C ALA A 58 -19.72 32.29 10.15
N VAL A 59 -18.63 31.51 10.18
CA VAL A 59 -17.75 31.34 11.35
C VAL A 59 -17.06 32.66 11.73
N ALA A 60 -16.61 33.45 10.75
CA ALA A 60 -15.97 34.76 11.01
C ALA A 60 -16.91 35.74 11.75
N ALA A 61 -18.22 35.65 11.53
CA ALA A 61 -19.19 36.48 12.25
C ALA A 61 -19.19 36.21 13.78
N GLY A 62 -18.77 35.03 14.24
CA GLY A 62 -18.66 34.72 15.67
C GLY A 62 -17.56 35.49 16.41
N ALA A 63 -16.64 36.15 15.70
CA ALA A 63 -15.45 36.75 16.31
C ALA A 63 -15.68 38.08 17.05
N GLY A 64 -16.90 38.64 17.01
CA GLY A 64 -17.18 39.94 17.63
C GLY A 64 -16.59 41.14 16.87
N VAL A 65 -16.44 41.01 15.55
CA VAL A 65 -15.84 42.01 14.65
C VAL A 65 -16.64 43.32 14.71
N ASP A 66 -15.95 44.44 14.88
CA ASP A 66 -16.54 45.78 14.79
C ASP A 66 -17.05 46.05 13.35
N LEU A 67 -18.35 46.31 13.23
CA LEU A 67 -19.05 46.60 11.98
C LEU A 67 -19.28 48.10 11.77
N GLY A 68 -18.83 48.96 12.68
CA GLY A 68 -19.11 50.40 12.70
C GLY A 68 -20.35 50.75 13.54
N ALA A 69 -20.51 52.03 13.87
CA ALA A 69 -21.67 52.59 14.59
C ALA A 69 -22.07 51.85 15.90
N GLY A 70 -21.12 51.19 16.58
CA GLY A 70 -21.37 50.39 17.78
C GLY A 70 -21.91 48.98 17.53
N PHE A 71 -22.03 48.56 16.27
CA PHE A 71 -22.40 47.20 15.89
C PHE A 71 -21.22 46.24 15.94
N ARG A 72 -21.48 44.99 16.32
CA ARG A 72 -20.54 43.88 16.21
C ARG A 72 -21.15 42.68 15.52
N SER A 73 -20.33 41.89 14.84
CA SER A 73 -20.75 40.60 14.32
C SER A 73 -20.99 39.61 15.46
N ALA A 74 -22.01 38.76 15.32
CA ALA A 74 -22.21 37.59 16.17
C ALA A 74 -22.92 36.48 15.37
N ARG A 75 -23.19 35.36 16.05
CA ARG A 75 -24.07 34.29 15.56
C ARG A 75 -25.16 34.05 16.60
N LEU A 76 -26.35 33.65 16.14
CA LEU A 76 -27.41 33.19 17.03
C LEU A 76 -27.02 31.87 17.73
N ASP A 77 -27.66 31.56 18.85
CA ASP A 77 -27.44 30.33 19.59
C ASP A 77 -27.65 29.08 18.70
N GLY A 78 -26.94 27.99 19.03
CA GLY A 78 -26.89 26.77 18.22
C GLY A 78 -25.84 26.76 17.10
N ALA A 79 -25.05 27.83 16.96
CA ALA A 79 -23.82 27.82 16.16
C ALA A 79 -22.84 26.72 16.64
N ARG A 80 -22.34 25.89 15.71
CA ARG A 80 -21.11 25.09 15.92
C ARG A 80 -19.87 25.94 15.63
N GLY A 81 -18.79 25.73 16.39
CA GLY A 81 -17.46 26.34 16.19
C GLY A 81 -16.83 26.86 17.49
N ASP A 82 -15.50 26.98 17.52
CA ASP A 82 -14.74 27.56 18.65
C ASP A 82 -14.45 29.05 18.42
N GLN A 83 -14.26 29.81 19.50
CA GLN A 83 -13.83 31.22 19.42
C GLN A 83 -12.49 31.38 18.69
N ARG A 84 -11.60 30.38 18.80
CA ARG A 84 -10.35 30.24 18.04
C ARG A 84 -10.58 30.27 16.53
N ASP A 85 -11.55 29.48 16.06
CA ASP A 85 -11.85 29.33 14.65
C ASP A 85 -12.45 30.63 14.09
N ALA A 86 -13.37 31.24 14.85
CA ALA A 86 -13.94 32.53 14.54
C ALA A 86 -12.87 33.62 14.44
N ALA A 87 -11.96 33.71 15.43
CA ALA A 87 -10.88 34.69 15.44
C ALA A 87 -9.93 34.54 14.23
N LEU A 88 -9.58 33.31 13.85
CA LEU A 88 -8.69 33.07 12.69
C LEU A 88 -9.40 33.38 11.36
N ALA A 89 -10.65 32.92 11.20
CA ALA A 89 -11.46 33.18 10.00
C ALA A 89 -11.68 34.68 9.80
N ALA A 90 -12.03 35.39 10.87
CA ALA A 90 -12.23 36.84 10.82
C ALA A 90 -10.92 37.60 10.58
N LEU A 91 -9.79 37.21 11.18
CA LEU A 91 -8.48 37.80 10.89
C LEU A 91 -8.06 37.63 9.43
N ARG A 92 -8.40 36.48 8.81
CA ARG A 92 -8.15 36.24 7.39
C ARG A 92 -9.04 37.11 6.49
N ALA A 93 -10.31 37.31 6.86
CA ALA A 93 -11.26 38.14 6.12
C ALA A 93 -10.97 39.65 6.23
N VAL A 94 -10.70 40.18 7.42
CA VAL A 94 -10.40 41.62 7.60
C VAL A 94 -8.94 41.98 7.28
N GLY A 95 -8.07 40.98 7.15
CA GLY A 95 -6.63 41.14 6.91
C GLY A 95 -5.85 41.75 8.08
N PRO A 96 -4.50 41.78 7.98
CA PRO A 96 -3.64 42.28 9.05
C PRO A 96 -3.86 43.77 9.36
N GLY A 97 -4.28 44.59 8.39
CA GLY A 97 -4.65 45.99 8.61
C GLY A 97 -5.98 46.18 9.34
N GLY A 98 -6.95 45.30 9.08
CA GLY A 98 -8.26 45.30 9.74
C GLY A 98 -8.29 44.66 11.13
N ALA A 99 -7.18 44.06 11.59
CA ALA A 99 -7.13 43.29 12.84
C ALA A 99 -7.57 44.06 14.10
N HIS A 100 -7.50 45.39 14.10
CA HIS A 100 -8.03 46.24 15.17
C HIS A 100 -9.56 46.11 15.37
N ARG A 101 -10.30 45.71 14.33
CA ARG A 101 -11.75 45.45 14.38
C ARG A 101 -12.11 44.20 15.19
N LEU A 102 -11.16 43.33 15.50
CA LEU A 102 -11.36 42.16 16.38
C LEU A 102 -11.39 42.55 17.88
N GLY A 103 -11.27 43.84 18.20
CA GLY A 103 -11.14 44.34 19.57
C GLY A 103 -9.68 44.40 20.03
N GLU A 104 -9.47 44.31 21.34
CA GLU A 104 -8.13 44.41 21.91
C GLU A 104 -7.21 43.29 21.41
N ARG A 105 -5.98 43.66 21.03
CA ARG A 105 -4.98 42.71 20.49
C ARG A 105 -4.70 41.54 21.42
N ALA A 106 -4.77 41.73 22.74
CA ALA A 106 -4.62 40.65 23.70
C ALA A 106 -5.77 39.63 23.61
N GLY A 107 -7.02 40.10 23.47
CA GLY A 107 -8.22 39.26 23.44
C GLY A 107 -8.23 38.28 22.27
N PHE A 108 -8.03 38.75 21.03
CA PHE A 108 -8.06 37.84 19.88
C PHE A 108 -6.83 36.92 19.82
N LEU A 109 -5.66 37.36 20.29
CA LEU A 109 -4.49 36.47 20.40
C LEU A 109 -4.73 35.36 21.43
N VAL A 110 -5.37 35.67 22.57
CA VAL A 110 -5.77 34.67 23.58
C VAL A 110 -6.83 33.71 23.03
N ALA A 111 -7.73 34.16 22.16
CA ALA A 111 -8.62 33.23 21.43
C ALA A 111 -7.82 32.27 20.51
N LEU A 112 -6.78 32.77 19.82
CA LEU A 112 -5.97 31.97 18.90
C LEU A 112 -5.05 30.94 19.59
N PHE A 113 -4.39 31.31 20.69
CA PHE A 113 -3.35 30.47 21.33
C PHE A 113 -3.57 30.20 22.83
N GLY A 114 -4.71 30.57 23.39
CA GLY A 114 -5.05 30.36 24.80
C GLY A 114 -4.14 31.14 25.77
N PRO A 115 -3.90 30.61 26.99
CA PRO A 115 -3.05 31.26 27.99
C PRO A 115 -1.54 31.24 27.65
N ALA A 116 -1.12 30.54 26.57
CA ALA A 116 0.26 30.48 26.12
C ALA A 116 0.72 31.74 25.35
N VAL A 117 -0.14 32.75 25.17
CA VAL A 117 0.20 34.00 24.49
C VAL A 117 1.25 34.79 25.28
N THR A 118 2.42 34.96 24.66
CA THR A 118 3.42 35.93 25.09
C THR A 118 3.52 37.08 24.10
N ARG A 119 4.16 38.19 24.50
CA ARG A 119 4.47 39.31 23.59
C ARG A 119 5.26 38.88 22.35
N ARG A 120 6.07 37.82 22.45
CA ARG A 120 6.84 37.28 21.32
C ARG A 120 5.96 36.47 20.37
N VAL A 121 5.15 35.54 20.88
CA VAL A 121 4.15 34.79 20.08
C VAL A 121 3.22 35.76 19.36
N GLY A 122 2.70 36.79 20.05
CA GLY A 122 1.86 37.83 19.45
C GLY A 122 2.55 38.71 18.40
N ALA A 123 3.88 38.80 18.39
CA ALA A 123 4.66 39.47 17.35
C ALA A 123 4.95 38.53 16.16
N ALA A 124 5.25 37.24 16.43
CA ALA A 124 5.42 36.22 15.40
C ALA A 124 4.13 35.98 14.61
N ALA A 125 2.98 35.88 15.30
CA ALA A 125 1.66 35.74 14.66
C ALA A 125 1.30 36.96 13.80
N GLY A 126 1.66 38.17 14.26
CA GLY A 126 1.49 39.40 13.48
C GLY A 126 2.29 39.39 12.17
N ARG A 127 3.57 38.97 12.21
CA ARG A 127 4.39 38.79 11.01
C ARG A 127 3.82 37.72 10.09
N ALA A 128 3.49 36.54 10.62
CA ALA A 128 2.90 35.46 9.83
C ALA A 128 1.61 35.89 9.10
N ALA A 129 0.77 36.75 9.70
CA ALA A 129 -0.41 37.31 9.05
C ALA A 129 -0.08 38.36 7.98
N GLN A 130 0.96 39.17 8.19
CA GLN A 130 1.46 40.15 7.22
C GLN A 130 2.09 39.47 6.00
N ASP A 131 2.84 38.40 6.23
CA ASP A 131 3.54 37.61 5.21
C ASP A 131 2.62 36.57 4.52
N GLY A 132 1.32 36.57 4.80
CA GLY A 132 0.35 35.64 4.21
C GLY A 132 0.51 34.16 4.61
N ARG A 133 1.27 33.86 5.68
CA ARG A 133 1.60 32.51 6.16
C ARG A 133 0.46 31.86 6.95
N TRP A 134 -0.72 31.80 6.33
CA TRP A 134 -1.97 31.35 6.94
C TRP A 134 -1.93 29.89 7.42
N ALA A 135 -1.26 28.98 6.70
CA ALA A 135 -1.11 27.59 7.12
C ALA A 135 -0.25 27.44 8.39
N ALA A 136 0.78 28.28 8.56
CA ALA A 136 1.61 28.30 9.76
C ALA A 136 0.86 28.87 10.97
N LEU A 137 0.08 29.94 10.77
CA LEU A 137 -0.86 30.48 11.77
C LEU A 137 -1.90 29.44 12.21
N HIS A 138 -2.50 28.74 11.25
CA HIS A 138 -3.47 27.69 11.48
C HIS A 138 -2.88 26.56 12.33
N LEU A 139 -1.72 26.03 11.93
CA LEU A 139 -1.03 24.97 12.65
C LEU A 139 -0.61 25.41 14.06
N ALA A 140 -0.08 26.63 14.22
CA ALA A 140 0.30 27.16 15.53
C ALA A 140 -0.91 27.35 16.46
N SER A 141 -2.04 27.84 15.93
CA SER A 141 -3.29 28.00 16.68
C SER A 141 -3.88 26.64 17.10
N ALA A 142 -3.74 25.61 16.26
CA ALA A 142 -4.12 24.25 16.64
C ALA A 142 -3.15 23.60 17.64
N ALA A 143 -1.85 23.86 17.51
CA ALA A 143 -0.81 23.26 18.34
C ALA A 143 -0.64 23.93 19.72
N SER A 144 -1.29 25.06 19.99
CA SER A 144 -1.18 25.77 21.27
C SER A 144 -1.60 24.96 22.49
N ASP A 145 -2.48 23.98 22.30
CA ASP A 145 -2.98 23.13 23.39
C ASP A 145 -1.97 22.03 23.80
N VAL A 146 -0.89 21.86 23.02
CA VAL A 146 0.10 20.79 23.19
C VAL A 146 1.56 21.27 23.18
N LEU A 147 1.83 22.52 22.79
CA LEU A 147 3.14 23.17 22.69
C LEU A 147 3.27 24.41 23.59
N GLY A 148 4.49 24.70 24.05
CA GLY A 148 4.82 25.93 24.80
C GLY A 148 5.10 27.15 23.90
N PRO A 149 5.19 28.37 24.48
CA PRO A 149 5.30 29.61 23.71
C PRO A 149 6.51 29.66 22.75
N GLU A 150 7.69 29.24 23.21
CA GLU A 150 8.94 29.22 22.43
C GLU A 150 8.90 28.19 21.29
N GLN A 151 8.02 27.18 21.41
CA GLN A 151 7.77 26.20 20.37
C GLN A 151 6.79 26.76 19.32
N LEU A 152 5.77 27.52 19.76
CA LEU A 152 4.84 28.20 18.86
C LEU A 152 5.53 29.27 18.00
N GLU A 153 6.53 30.00 18.53
CA GLU A 153 7.34 30.92 17.72
C GLU A 153 8.02 30.23 16.53
N GLN A 154 8.44 28.97 16.68
CA GLN A 154 9.06 28.18 15.61
C GLN A 154 8.03 27.66 14.60
N VAL A 155 6.83 27.27 15.05
CA VAL A 155 5.74 26.87 14.14
C VAL A 155 5.24 28.07 13.32
N LEU A 156 5.13 29.26 13.93
CA LEU A 156 4.76 30.51 13.25
C LEU A 156 5.82 31.01 12.27
N ALA A 157 7.06 30.52 12.37
CA ALA A 157 8.14 30.83 11.44
C ALA A 157 8.13 29.94 10.18
N LEU A 158 7.31 28.89 10.14
CA LEU A 158 7.25 27.97 9.00
C LEU A 158 6.77 28.64 7.71
N GLU A 159 7.33 28.20 6.59
CA GLU A 159 7.03 28.67 5.25
C GLU A 159 6.50 27.51 4.39
N ALA A 160 5.53 27.83 3.54
CA ALA A 160 4.98 26.98 2.51
C ALA A 160 4.93 27.77 1.19
N PRO A 161 5.04 27.14 0.02
CA PRO A 161 4.83 27.81 -1.27
C PRO A 161 3.45 28.47 -1.33
N GLU A 162 3.35 29.64 -1.97
CA GLU A 162 2.12 30.46 -2.02
C GLU A 162 0.89 29.72 -2.57
N ASP A 163 1.11 28.73 -3.45
CA ASP A 163 0.08 27.91 -4.09
C ASP A 163 -0.30 26.63 -3.32
N VAL A 164 0.37 26.33 -2.19
CA VAL A 164 0.19 25.07 -1.44
C VAL A 164 -0.49 25.31 -0.09
N ASP A 165 -1.81 25.13 -0.06
CA ASP A 165 -2.53 24.96 1.21
C ASP A 165 -2.25 23.56 1.80
N LEU A 166 -1.77 23.54 3.05
CA LEU A 166 -1.46 22.37 3.87
C LEU A 166 -2.57 22.05 4.89
N THR A 167 -3.50 22.99 5.10
CA THR A 167 -4.61 22.96 6.07
C THR A 167 -5.97 23.28 5.40
N PRO A 168 -6.34 22.61 4.28
CA PRO A 168 -7.58 22.91 3.57
C PRO A 168 -8.82 22.54 4.41
N GLY A 169 -9.62 23.54 4.75
CA GLY A 169 -11.04 23.39 5.13
C GLY A 169 -11.38 22.73 6.46
N GLY A 170 -10.41 22.38 7.32
CA GLY A 170 -10.69 21.91 8.69
C GLY A 170 -10.40 23.01 9.71
N PRO A 171 -11.20 23.21 10.78
CA PRO A 171 -10.97 24.28 11.75
C PRO A 171 -9.82 23.98 12.74
N PRO A 172 -9.07 25.00 13.21
CA PRO A 172 -7.98 24.84 14.17
C PRO A 172 -8.38 24.13 15.47
N SER A 173 -9.61 24.31 15.96
CA SER A 173 -10.13 23.65 17.17
C SER A 173 -10.20 22.12 17.05
N VAL A 174 -10.66 21.61 15.90
CA VAL A 174 -10.73 20.17 15.59
C VAL A 174 -9.33 19.59 15.45
N LEU A 175 -8.42 20.32 14.78
CA LEU A 175 -7.02 19.92 14.69
C LEU A 175 -6.35 19.85 16.07
N ALA A 176 -6.66 20.81 16.96
CA ALA A 176 -6.17 20.82 18.33
C ALA A 176 -6.70 19.67 19.19
N GLN A 177 -7.96 19.26 18.97
CA GLN A 177 -8.51 18.06 19.59
C GLN A 177 -7.73 16.81 19.15
N TYR A 178 -7.46 16.66 17.85
CA TYR A 178 -6.67 15.54 17.34
C TYR A 178 -5.22 15.58 17.82
N PHE A 179 -4.56 16.74 17.89
CA PHE A 179 -3.22 16.85 18.48
C PHE A 179 -3.19 16.46 19.95
N ARG A 180 -4.17 16.90 20.76
CA ARG A 180 -4.29 16.47 22.16
C ARG A 180 -4.41 14.95 22.26
N GLN A 181 -5.26 14.34 21.44
CA GLN A 181 -5.46 12.89 21.40
C GLN A 181 -4.21 12.10 20.96
N VAL A 182 -3.48 12.58 19.95
CA VAL A 182 -2.26 11.92 19.44
C VAL A 182 -1.06 12.10 20.39
N PHE A 183 -0.94 13.26 21.04
CA PHE A 183 0.22 13.60 21.87
C PHE A 183 0.02 13.40 23.38
N ASP A 184 -1.14 12.88 23.81
CA ASP A 184 -1.44 12.54 25.21
C ASP A 184 -0.28 11.76 25.87
N GLN A 185 0.15 10.66 25.24
CA GLN A 185 1.25 9.82 25.72
C GLN A 185 2.64 10.22 25.18
N VAL A 186 2.76 11.33 24.45
CA VAL A 186 4.02 11.81 23.87
C VAL A 186 4.67 12.86 24.77
N PRO A 187 5.93 12.68 25.22
CA PRO A 187 6.62 13.65 26.06
C PRO A 187 6.70 15.05 25.43
N GLY A 188 6.36 16.09 26.20
CA GLY A 188 6.35 17.49 25.77
C GLY A 188 7.55 17.93 24.91
N PRO A 189 8.81 17.65 25.29
CA PRO A 189 10.00 18.00 24.51
C PRO A 189 10.08 17.40 23.11
N ARG A 190 9.30 16.36 22.79
CA ARG A 190 9.27 15.70 21.47
C ARG A 190 8.17 16.24 20.55
N ARG A 191 7.12 16.88 21.10
CA ARG A 191 5.93 17.27 20.34
C ARG A 191 6.25 18.24 19.19
N LEU A 192 7.07 19.26 19.45
CA LEU A 192 7.52 20.20 18.40
C LEU A 192 8.22 19.48 17.24
N ALA A 193 9.15 18.57 17.52
CA ALA A 193 9.88 17.84 16.47
C ALA A 193 8.96 16.99 15.58
N LEU A 194 7.88 16.44 16.15
CA LEU A 194 6.85 15.71 15.40
C LEU A 194 5.99 16.62 14.52
N VAL A 195 5.64 17.82 15.02
CA VAL A 195 4.91 18.83 14.24
C VAL A 195 5.74 19.35 13.07
N LEU A 196 7.04 19.59 13.27
CA LEU A 196 7.97 20.02 12.22
C LEU A 196 8.22 18.93 11.17
N ASP A 197 8.42 17.66 11.58
CA ASP A 197 8.58 16.53 10.66
C ASP A 197 7.28 16.23 9.88
N LEU A 198 6.11 16.41 10.51
CA LEU A 198 4.81 16.34 9.82
C LEU A 198 4.69 17.42 8.73
N TRP A 199 5.01 18.69 9.05
CA TRP A 199 4.98 19.79 8.06
C TRP A 199 5.86 19.48 6.85
N ALA A 200 7.10 19.04 7.10
CA ALA A 200 8.04 18.66 6.05
C ALA A 200 7.51 17.50 5.18
N ARG A 201 6.91 16.46 5.78
CA ARG A 201 6.34 15.31 5.04
C ARG A 201 5.12 15.65 4.20
N VAL A 202 4.20 16.49 4.70
CA VAL A 202 3.04 16.93 3.92
C VAL A 202 3.51 17.80 2.74
N LEU A 203 4.49 18.68 2.95
CA LEU A 203 5.11 19.43 1.85
C LEU A 203 5.80 18.51 0.82
N GLU A 204 6.58 17.53 1.25
CA GLU A 204 7.25 16.57 0.37
C GLU A 204 6.24 15.76 -0.46
N HIS A 205 5.18 15.26 0.17
CA HIS A 205 4.10 14.52 -0.48
C HIS A 205 3.36 15.40 -1.52
N ARG A 206 2.99 16.63 -1.14
CA ARG A 206 2.31 17.59 -2.04
C ARG A 206 3.22 18.00 -3.21
N ALA A 207 4.51 18.21 -2.96
CA ALA A 207 5.50 18.46 -4.01
C ALA A 207 5.71 17.24 -4.93
N GLY A 208 5.61 16.03 -4.40
CA GLY A 208 5.61 14.77 -5.15
C GLY A 208 4.39 14.65 -6.07
N LEU A 209 3.18 14.91 -5.57
CA LEU A 209 1.95 14.94 -6.36
C LEU A 209 2.03 15.99 -7.49
N ALA A 210 2.39 17.24 -7.17
CA ALA A 210 2.55 18.28 -8.18
C ALA A 210 3.64 17.96 -9.22
N ARG A 211 4.71 17.26 -8.81
CA ARG A 211 5.75 16.76 -9.74
C ARG A 211 5.20 15.66 -10.65
N ARG A 212 4.41 14.72 -10.13
CA ARG A 212 3.72 13.69 -10.91
C ARG A 212 2.80 14.34 -11.95
N GLU A 213 1.96 15.30 -11.55
CA GLU A 213 1.07 16.03 -12.45
C GLU A 213 1.84 16.76 -13.56
N ARG A 214 2.92 17.48 -13.23
CA ARG A 214 3.78 18.13 -14.24
C ARG A 214 4.39 17.14 -15.23
N ARG A 215 4.86 15.97 -14.76
CA ARG A 215 5.45 14.93 -15.62
C ARG A 215 4.39 14.30 -16.54
N LEU A 216 3.20 13.97 -16.01
CA LEU A 216 2.07 13.50 -16.80
C LEU A 216 1.62 14.54 -17.83
N ALA A 217 1.66 15.84 -17.49
CA ALA A 217 1.32 16.93 -18.41
C ALA A 217 2.30 17.11 -19.59
N THR A 218 3.48 16.47 -19.56
CA THR A 218 4.37 16.41 -20.75
C THR A 218 3.90 15.44 -21.83
N GLN A 219 2.97 14.54 -21.50
CA GLN A 219 2.46 13.51 -22.41
C GLN A 219 1.44 14.07 -23.40
N SER A 220 1.26 13.39 -24.53
CA SER A 220 0.16 13.68 -25.46
C SER A 220 -1.19 13.42 -24.80
N ARG A 221 -2.10 14.40 -24.82
CA ARG A 221 -3.52 14.20 -24.41
C ARG A 221 -4.28 13.21 -25.30
N ARG A 222 -3.75 12.90 -26.48
CA ARG A 222 -4.28 11.87 -27.38
C ARG A 222 -3.35 10.66 -27.34
N ASP A 223 -3.88 9.50 -26.95
CA ASP A 223 -3.18 8.23 -27.06
C ASP A 223 -2.88 7.91 -28.54
N ARG A 224 -1.63 7.60 -28.85
CA ARG A 224 -1.15 7.21 -30.18
C ARG A 224 -0.57 5.80 -30.23
N VAL A 225 -0.78 4.96 -29.21
CA VAL A 225 -0.27 3.57 -29.16
C VAL A 225 -0.83 2.74 -30.32
N ALA A 226 -2.15 2.73 -30.52
CA ALA A 226 -2.77 2.00 -31.64
C ALA A 226 -2.31 2.52 -33.03
N ASP A 227 -2.11 3.83 -33.12
CA ASP A 227 -1.59 4.53 -34.30
C ASP A 227 -0.12 4.09 -34.59
N LEU A 228 0.74 4.03 -33.57
CA LEU A 228 2.12 3.56 -33.70
C LEU A 228 2.21 2.05 -34.01
N ARG A 229 1.38 1.21 -33.37
CA ARG A 229 1.30 -0.24 -33.68
C ARG A 229 0.99 -0.47 -35.17
N LYS A 230 -0.01 0.23 -35.73
CA LYS A 230 -0.31 0.17 -37.19
C LYS A 230 0.88 0.60 -38.05
N ARG A 231 1.58 1.68 -37.67
CA ARG A 231 2.75 2.17 -38.43
C ARG A 231 3.96 1.22 -38.36
N ARG A 232 4.10 0.44 -37.27
CA ARG A 232 5.12 -0.61 -37.11
C ARG A 232 4.80 -1.87 -37.88
N LEU A 233 3.56 -2.35 -37.81
CA LEU A 233 3.11 -3.52 -38.57
C LEU A 233 3.44 -3.34 -40.06
N HIS A 234 3.01 -2.22 -40.64
CA HIS A 234 3.32 -1.87 -42.03
C HIS A 234 4.83 -1.78 -42.34
N ASP A 235 5.68 -1.32 -41.39
CA ASP A 235 7.13 -1.31 -41.60
C ASP A 235 7.71 -2.73 -41.65
N GLU A 236 7.20 -3.63 -40.80
CA GLU A 236 7.63 -5.03 -40.80
C GLU A 236 7.10 -5.77 -42.04
N ASP A 237 5.86 -5.53 -42.44
CA ASP A 237 5.27 -6.09 -43.67
C ASP A 237 6.10 -5.70 -44.91
N GLU A 238 6.43 -4.41 -45.08
CA GLU A 238 7.30 -3.93 -46.17
C GLU A 238 8.70 -4.56 -46.14
N ARG A 239 9.22 -4.88 -44.94
CA ARG A 239 10.53 -5.53 -44.77
C ARG A 239 10.48 -7.02 -45.08
N ILE A 240 9.42 -7.71 -44.69
CA ILE A 240 9.18 -9.11 -45.04
C ILE A 240 9.00 -9.22 -46.55
N LEU A 241 8.17 -8.36 -47.16
CA LEU A 241 8.00 -8.29 -48.62
C LEU A 241 9.31 -7.98 -49.37
N TRP A 242 10.15 -7.09 -48.84
CA TRP A 242 11.46 -6.81 -49.41
C TRP A 242 12.41 -8.02 -49.34
N ARG A 243 12.41 -8.76 -48.23
CA ARG A 243 13.19 -10.02 -48.10
C ARG A 243 12.64 -11.12 -49.00
N LEU A 244 11.32 -11.33 -49.05
CA LEU A 244 10.68 -12.30 -49.96
C LEU A 244 11.08 -12.08 -51.43
N ARG A 245 11.01 -10.83 -51.92
CA ARG A 245 11.46 -10.48 -53.28
C ARG A 245 12.95 -10.76 -53.51
N ARG A 246 13.80 -10.47 -52.51
CA ARG A 246 15.26 -10.70 -52.56
C ARG A 246 15.61 -12.19 -52.55
N ASP A 247 14.93 -12.98 -51.71
CA ASP A 247 15.31 -14.35 -51.37
C ASP A 247 14.71 -15.39 -52.32
N LEU A 248 13.53 -15.12 -52.89
CA LEU A 248 12.81 -16.05 -53.76
C LEU A 248 12.76 -15.61 -55.24
N ALA A 249 13.18 -14.37 -55.52
CA ALA A 249 13.34 -13.77 -56.85
C ALA A 249 12.11 -13.40 -57.75
N PRO A 250 10.83 -13.42 -57.33
CA PRO A 250 9.76 -12.77 -58.10
C PRO A 250 9.66 -11.26 -57.81
N GLU A 251 9.21 -10.47 -58.80
CA GLU A 251 8.89 -9.04 -58.57
C GLU A 251 7.71 -8.87 -57.59
N GLU A 252 6.77 -9.81 -57.59
CA GLU A 252 5.66 -9.91 -56.63
C GLU A 252 5.59 -11.34 -56.04
N PRO A 253 5.84 -11.52 -54.73
CA PRO A 253 5.77 -12.84 -54.08
C PRO A 253 4.32 -13.30 -53.90
N SER A 254 4.05 -14.57 -54.19
CA SER A 254 2.72 -15.17 -53.99
C SER A 254 2.49 -15.58 -52.53
N LEU A 255 1.23 -15.88 -52.18
CA LEU A 255 0.89 -16.47 -50.87
C LEU A 255 1.60 -17.82 -50.62
N ALA A 256 1.88 -18.60 -51.66
CA ALA A 256 2.62 -19.85 -51.54
C ALA A 256 4.11 -19.62 -51.26
N ASP A 257 4.68 -18.52 -51.75
CA ASP A 257 6.07 -18.13 -51.49
C ASP A 257 6.22 -17.60 -50.06
N ALA A 258 5.27 -16.76 -49.62
CA ALA A 258 5.19 -16.30 -48.23
C ALA A 258 5.04 -17.48 -47.23
N ALA A 259 4.24 -18.50 -47.57
CA ALA A 259 4.05 -19.69 -46.73
C ALA A 259 5.27 -20.63 -46.68
N ARG A 260 6.22 -20.51 -47.62
CA ARG A 260 7.48 -21.29 -47.66
C ARG A 260 8.67 -20.53 -47.06
N TRP A 261 8.53 -19.23 -46.84
CA TRP A 261 9.63 -18.41 -46.34
C TRP A 261 9.87 -18.66 -44.85
N ILE A 262 11.06 -19.16 -44.56
CA ILE A 262 11.58 -19.31 -43.20
C ILE A 262 12.54 -18.13 -42.96
N PRO A 263 12.35 -17.31 -41.92
CA PRO A 263 13.22 -16.17 -41.68
C PRO A 263 14.65 -16.61 -41.31
N ASP A 264 15.65 -16.00 -41.95
CA ASP A 264 17.06 -16.30 -41.73
C ASP A 264 17.61 -15.70 -40.42
N ASP A 265 18.77 -16.20 -39.98
CA ASP A 265 19.54 -15.64 -38.87
C ASP A 265 19.73 -14.11 -38.99
N ALA A 266 19.99 -13.63 -40.22
CA ALA A 266 20.17 -12.21 -40.50
C ALA A 266 18.88 -11.39 -40.32
N TYR A 267 17.70 -11.99 -40.40
CA TYR A 267 16.43 -11.36 -40.05
C TYR A 267 16.26 -11.30 -38.53
N TRP A 268 16.49 -12.40 -37.82
CA TRP A 268 16.35 -12.43 -36.36
C TRP A 268 17.33 -11.49 -35.65
N ARG A 269 18.60 -11.48 -36.07
CA ARG A 269 19.60 -10.50 -35.58
C ARG A 269 19.16 -9.06 -35.86
N GLU A 270 18.66 -8.76 -37.07
CA GLU A 270 18.14 -7.42 -37.39
C GLU A 270 16.87 -7.05 -36.59
N ARG A 271 16.04 -8.02 -36.18
CA ARG A 271 14.91 -7.75 -35.26
C ARG A 271 15.38 -7.41 -33.86
N LEU A 272 16.32 -8.20 -33.32
CA LEU A 272 16.88 -8.00 -31.98
C LEU A 272 17.62 -6.66 -31.88
N ASP A 273 18.49 -6.34 -32.83
CA ASP A 273 19.19 -5.06 -32.92
C ASP A 273 18.21 -3.87 -32.97
N ARG A 274 17.12 -4.00 -33.74
CA ARG A 274 16.10 -2.95 -33.84
C ARG A 274 15.35 -2.74 -32.53
N ALA A 275 14.97 -3.81 -31.84
CA ALA A 275 14.26 -3.77 -30.56
C ALA A 275 15.15 -3.13 -29.47
N PHE A 276 16.41 -3.54 -29.40
CA PHE A 276 17.41 -2.98 -28.49
C PHE A 276 17.68 -1.49 -28.74
N GLN A 277 17.99 -1.11 -29.99
CA GLN A 277 18.15 0.30 -30.38
C GLN A 277 16.92 1.15 -30.06
N ASP A 278 15.71 0.60 -30.24
CA ASP A 278 14.47 1.29 -29.91
C ASP A 278 14.32 1.49 -28.40
N ALA A 279 14.71 0.51 -27.59
CA ALA A 279 14.72 0.61 -26.13
C ALA A 279 15.66 1.71 -25.64
N LEU A 280 16.89 1.76 -26.17
CA LEU A 280 17.86 2.81 -25.82
C LEU A 280 17.36 4.20 -26.26
N ALA A 281 16.81 4.30 -27.47
CA ALA A 281 16.26 5.54 -27.99
C ALA A 281 15.05 6.06 -27.20
N VAL A 282 14.11 5.18 -26.83
CA VAL A 282 12.94 5.61 -26.05
C VAL A 282 13.28 5.86 -24.58
N THR A 283 14.22 5.13 -23.99
CA THR A 283 14.81 5.47 -22.67
C THR A 283 15.38 6.89 -22.67
N ALA A 284 16.12 7.28 -23.71
CA ALA A 284 16.65 8.63 -23.83
C ALA A 284 15.54 9.70 -23.98
N LEU A 285 14.47 9.42 -24.76
CA LEU A 285 13.32 10.32 -24.88
C LEU A 285 12.54 10.47 -23.55
N LEU A 286 12.34 9.37 -22.81
CA LEU A 286 11.69 9.38 -21.50
C LEU A 286 12.49 10.17 -20.47
N ARG A 287 13.81 9.91 -20.38
CA ARG A 287 14.72 10.67 -19.50
C ARG A 287 14.75 12.15 -19.86
N ALA A 288 14.73 12.50 -21.16
CA ALA A 288 14.62 13.89 -21.60
C ALA A 288 13.27 14.53 -21.25
N ALA A 289 12.14 13.81 -21.37
CA ALA A 289 10.82 14.29 -20.98
C ALA A 289 10.74 14.57 -19.47
N VAL A 290 11.25 13.65 -18.64
CA VAL A 290 11.34 13.83 -17.17
C VAL A 290 12.23 15.01 -16.82
N ALA A 291 13.43 15.12 -17.40
CA ALA A 291 14.33 16.24 -17.14
C ALA A 291 13.74 17.60 -17.55
N VAL A 292 13.02 17.67 -18.68
CA VAL A 292 12.30 18.87 -19.14
C VAL A 292 11.11 19.22 -18.24
N SER A 293 10.43 18.23 -17.65
CA SER A 293 9.38 18.45 -16.65
C SER A 293 9.92 19.00 -15.33
N ASP A 294 11.04 18.44 -14.85
CA ASP A 294 11.55 18.73 -13.51
C ASP A 294 12.46 19.98 -13.46
N HIS A 295 13.10 20.35 -14.57
CA HIS A 295 14.08 21.45 -14.66
C HIS A 295 13.75 22.49 -15.74
N GLY A 296 12.60 22.38 -16.40
CA GLY A 296 12.27 23.23 -17.54
C GLY A 296 13.01 22.84 -18.83
N LEU A 297 12.63 23.49 -19.93
CA LEU A 297 13.02 23.07 -21.27
C LEU A 297 14.53 23.12 -21.53
N GLU A 298 15.21 24.16 -21.07
CA GLU A 298 16.62 24.39 -21.41
C GLU A 298 17.56 23.52 -20.58
N ASP A 299 17.49 23.62 -19.25
CA ASP A 299 18.32 22.82 -18.35
C ASP A 299 17.97 21.33 -18.40
N GLY A 300 16.68 20.99 -18.57
CA GLY A 300 16.23 19.62 -18.75
C GLY A 300 16.83 18.96 -19.97
N LEU A 301 16.83 19.65 -21.12
CA LEU A 301 17.50 19.15 -22.33
C LEU A 301 19.02 19.08 -22.13
N LYS A 302 19.66 20.12 -21.54
CA LYS A 302 21.10 20.14 -21.29
C LYS A 302 21.55 18.92 -20.47
N ARG A 303 20.78 18.55 -19.43
CA ARG A 303 20.99 17.34 -18.61
C ARG A 303 20.79 16.04 -19.39
N ALA A 304 19.96 16.05 -20.43
CA ALA A 304 19.68 14.89 -21.28
C ALA A 304 20.65 14.71 -22.46
N ILE A 305 21.57 15.65 -22.74
CA ILE A 305 22.52 15.54 -23.87
C ILE A 305 23.29 14.22 -23.88
N PRO A 306 23.92 13.75 -22.77
CA PRO A 306 24.76 12.55 -22.81
C PRO A 306 23.97 11.31 -23.24
N VAL A 307 22.79 11.10 -22.65
CA VAL A 307 21.93 9.94 -22.96
C VAL A 307 21.29 10.02 -24.35
N LEU A 308 20.94 11.23 -24.83
CA LEU A 308 20.44 11.43 -26.20
C LEU A 308 21.53 11.16 -27.24
N THR A 309 22.76 11.60 -27.00
CA THR A 309 23.91 11.33 -27.89
C THR A 309 24.28 9.84 -27.89
N ALA A 310 24.33 9.20 -26.71
CA ALA A 310 24.58 7.76 -26.60
C ALA A 310 23.52 6.94 -27.35
N ALA A 311 22.24 7.28 -27.22
CA ALA A 311 21.17 6.64 -27.99
C ALA A 311 21.26 6.92 -29.50
N GLN A 312 21.66 8.13 -29.92
CA GLN A 312 21.85 8.44 -31.34
C GLN A 312 22.95 7.57 -31.97
N ALA A 313 24.05 7.33 -31.27
CA ALA A 313 25.18 6.56 -31.78
C ALA A 313 24.79 5.13 -32.19
N GLN A 314 23.74 4.56 -31.57
CA GLN A 314 23.24 3.22 -31.83
C GLN A 314 22.42 3.09 -33.13
N VAL A 315 21.99 4.20 -33.75
CA VAL A 315 21.10 4.19 -34.91
C VAL A 315 21.75 4.84 -36.14
N PRO A 316 22.13 4.06 -37.17
CA PRO A 316 22.74 4.58 -38.39
C PRO A 316 21.88 5.64 -39.10
N THR A 317 22.54 6.67 -39.64
CA THR A 317 21.89 7.81 -40.32
C THR A 317 20.87 7.39 -41.37
N TRP A 318 21.21 6.44 -42.25
CA TRP A 318 20.32 5.95 -43.31
C TRP A 318 19.04 5.30 -42.75
N GLN A 319 19.18 4.58 -41.64
CA GLN A 319 18.09 3.86 -40.99
C GLN A 319 17.11 4.86 -40.38
N ALA A 320 17.63 5.85 -39.64
CA ALA A 320 16.84 6.95 -39.05
C ALA A 320 16.11 7.81 -40.11
N THR A 321 16.70 7.97 -41.30
CA THR A 321 16.09 8.67 -42.44
C THR A 321 14.97 7.84 -43.09
N ARG A 322 15.15 6.53 -43.25
CA ARG A 322 14.08 5.64 -43.75
C ARG A 322 12.88 5.60 -42.79
N THR A 323 13.13 5.49 -41.48
CA THR A 323 12.08 5.41 -40.46
C THR A 323 11.33 6.74 -40.24
N ALA A 324 11.90 7.86 -40.70
CA ALA A 324 11.27 9.17 -40.72
C ALA A 324 10.26 9.37 -41.87
N ARG A 325 10.25 8.47 -42.89
CA ARG A 325 9.39 8.63 -44.06
C ARG A 325 7.91 8.51 -43.67
N ARG A 326 7.13 9.51 -44.07
CA ARG A 326 5.67 9.50 -43.98
C ARG A 326 5.11 8.49 -44.98
N VAL A 327 4.11 7.74 -44.55
CA VAL A 327 3.34 6.81 -45.38
C VAL A 327 1.94 7.40 -45.56
N PRO A 328 1.44 7.57 -46.80
CA PRO A 328 0.06 8.01 -47.05
C PRO A 328 -0.97 7.13 -46.33
N GLY A 329 -2.05 7.72 -45.84
CA GLY A 329 -3.09 7.00 -45.09
C GLY A 329 -2.73 6.61 -43.64
N LEU A 330 -1.46 6.77 -43.23
CA LEU A 330 -1.01 6.50 -41.86
C LEU A 330 -0.73 7.79 -41.05
N THR A 331 -0.21 7.60 -39.84
CA THR A 331 -0.27 8.54 -38.72
C THR A 331 0.64 9.78 -38.83
N GLY A 332 1.53 9.81 -39.83
CA GLY A 332 2.54 10.84 -40.03
C GLY A 332 3.69 10.84 -39.01
N LEU A 333 3.64 9.97 -37.98
CA LEU A 333 4.72 9.77 -37.01
C LEU A 333 5.83 8.88 -37.60
N PRO A 334 7.09 9.02 -37.15
CA PRO A 334 8.13 8.06 -37.50
C PRO A 334 7.82 6.71 -36.85
N VAL A 335 8.23 5.61 -37.50
CA VAL A 335 7.99 4.26 -36.98
C VAL A 335 8.85 3.95 -35.73
N ARG A 336 10.07 4.51 -35.67
CA ARG A 336 11.06 4.21 -34.63
C ARG A 336 11.47 5.46 -33.84
N PRO A 337 11.61 5.38 -32.51
CA PRO A 337 11.93 6.52 -31.63
C PRO A 337 13.29 7.16 -31.94
N GLY A 338 14.26 6.41 -32.49
CA GLY A 338 15.59 6.92 -32.85
C GLY A 338 15.58 8.12 -33.81
N THR A 339 14.55 8.26 -34.65
CA THR A 339 14.35 9.46 -35.49
C THR A 339 14.15 10.71 -34.64
N TYR A 340 13.38 10.63 -33.54
CA TYR A 340 13.16 11.77 -32.65
C TYR A 340 14.38 12.09 -31.77
N VAL A 341 15.12 11.08 -31.31
CA VAL A 341 16.40 11.29 -30.61
C VAL A 341 17.37 12.08 -31.49
N ARG A 342 17.60 11.63 -32.73
CA ARG A 342 18.46 12.33 -33.71
C ARG A 342 17.96 13.74 -34.01
N ASP A 343 16.65 13.93 -34.14
CA ASP A 343 16.04 15.24 -34.36
C ASP A 343 16.29 16.22 -33.21
N LEU A 344 16.32 15.74 -31.96
CA LEU A 344 16.59 16.53 -30.78
C LEU A 344 18.08 16.89 -30.69
N VAL A 345 19.00 15.91 -30.78
CA VAL A 345 20.44 16.18 -30.73
C VAL A 345 20.85 17.16 -31.84
N ARG A 346 20.41 16.93 -33.09
CA ARG A 346 20.65 17.85 -34.22
C ARG A 346 20.11 19.26 -33.96
N LYS A 347 18.95 19.38 -33.29
CA LYS A 347 18.34 20.67 -32.98
C LYS A 347 19.09 21.39 -31.85
N MET A 348 19.64 20.64 -30.90
CA MET A 348 20.42 21.15 -29.78
C MET A 348 21.83 21.56 -30.15
N ALA A 349 22.44 20.90 -31.15
CA ALA A 349 23.73 21.26 -31.73
C ALA A 349 23.67 22.47 -32.70
N SER A 350 22.53 23.20 -32.76
CA SER A 350 22.40 24.41 -33.56
C SER A 350 22.39 25.65 -32.69
N ASP A 351 23.21 26.66 -33.02
CA ASP A 351 23.32 27.95 -32.31
C ASP A 351 22.10 28.87 -32.46
N ARG A 352 20.93 28.31 -32.78
CA ARG A 352 19.69 29.08 -32.95
C ARG A 352 19.05 29.38 -31.58
N PRO A 353 18.39 30.54 -31.41
CA PRO A 353 17.72 30.91 -30.17
C PRO A 353 16.76 29.83 -29.65
N ARG A 354 16.71 29.67 -28.32
CA ARG A 354 15.83 28.73 -27.59
C ARG A 354 14.44 29.33 -27.34
N ASP A 355 13.84 29.83 -28.42
CA ASP A 355 12.57 30.57 -28.42
C ASP A 355 11.31 29.68 -28.35
N ALA A 356 10.13 30.28 -28.48
CA ALA A 356 8.86 29.55 -28.54
C ALA A 356 8.79 28.53 -29.70
N LYS A 357 9.52 28.76 -30.81
CA LYS A 357 9.60 27.85 -31.96
C LYS A 357 10.52 26.65 -31.67
N PHE A 358 11.57 26.83 -30.85
CA PHE A 358 12.34 25.75 -30.26
C PHE A 358 11.46 24.89 -29.34
N ALA A 359 10.69 25.51 -28.44
CA ALA A 359 9.75 24.80 -27.57
C ALA A 359 8.68 24.02 -28.34
N GLY A 360 8.09 24.64 -29.38
CA GLY A 360 7.12 24.00 -30.28
C GLY A 360 7.69 22.87 -31.14
N TYR A 361 9.02 22.80 -31.34
CA TYR A 361 9.68 21.69 -32.02
C TYR A 361 9.98 20.52 -31.07
N VAL A 362 10.41 20.81 -29.84
CA VAL A 362 10.85 19.80 -28.86
C VAL A 362 9.66 19.12 -28.18
N ARG A 363 8.71 19.90 -27.62
CA ARG A 363 7.62 19.35 -26.79
C ARG A 363 6.82 18.25 -27.51
N PRO A 364 6.42 18.37 -28.80
CA PRO A 364 5.70 17.30 -29.48
C PRO A 364 6.49 16.00 -29.67
N ARG A 365 7.83 16.04 -29.70
CA ARG A 365 8.68 14.85 -29.81
C ARG A 365 8.79 14.10 -28.48
N LEU A 366 8.93 14.84 -27.38
CA LEU A 366 8.94 14.29 -26.03
C LEU A 366 7.55 13.76 -25.61
N ALA A 367 6.47 14.41 -26.05
CA ALA A 367 5.10 13.99 -25.77
C ALA A 367 4.73 12.60 -26.31
N CYS A 368 5.46 12.08 -27.30
CA CYS A 368 5.31 10.72 -27.82
C CYS A 368 6.16 9.67 -27.08
N ALA A 369 7.00 10.05 -26.10
CA ALA A 369 7.93 9.12 -25.45
C ALA A 369 7.22 7.95 -24.76
N ARG A 370 6.11 8.21 -24.03
CA ARG A 370 5.23 7.19 -23.45
C ARG A 370 4.72 6.20 -24.50
N ASP A 371 4.12 6.72 -25.56
CA ASP A 371 3.43 5.90 -26.55
C ASP A 371 4.43 5.04 -27.36
N PHE A 372 5.64 5.55 -27.61
CA PHE A 372 6.74 4.72 -28.10
C PHE A 372 7.16 3.66 -27.08
N ALA A 373 7.24 3.98 -25.79
CA ALA A 373 7.73 3.06 -24.76
C ALA A 373 6.82 1.84 -24.63
N LEU A 374 5.50 2.07 -24.55
CA LEU A 374 4.50 0.99 -24.47
C LEU A 374 4.60 0.04 -25.68
N VAL A 375 4.69 0.58 -26.89
CA VAL A 375 4.82 -0.22 -28.11
C VAL A 375 6.17 -0.95 -28.20
N VAL A 376 7.25 -0.33 -27.73
CA VAL A 376 8.59 -0.95 -27.72
C VAL A 376 8.71 -2.05 -26.67
N ILE A 377 8.08 -1.91 -25.49
CA ILE A 377 8.01 -2.96 -24.47
C ILE A 377 7.27 -4.19 -25.03
N ASP A 378 6.11 -3.99 -25.67
CA ASP A 378 5.36 -5.07 -26.34
C ASP A 378 6.22 -5.78 -27.41
N ASP A 379 6.90 -5.01 -28.27
CA ASP A 379 7.74 -5.53 -29.35
C ASP A 379 8.95 -6.31 -28.82
N ILE A 380 9.60 -5.84 -27.75
CA ILE A 380 10.73 -6.56 -27.13
C ILE A 380 10.27 -7.90 -26.58
N GLY A 381 9.20 -7.90 -25.76
CA GLY A 381 8.69 -9.14 -25.17
C GLY A 381 8.24 -10.14 -26.23
N ARG A 382 7.68 -9.67 -27.35
CA ARG A 382 7.32 -10.51 -28.48
C ARG A 382 8.55 -11.05 -29.24
N VAL A 383 9.46 -10.19 -29.68
CA VAL A 383 10.65 -10.58 -30.47
C VAL A 383 11.60 -11.48 -29.67
N VAL A 384 11.78 -11.23 -28.37
CA VAL A 384 12.61 -12.09 -27.51
C VAL A 384 12.00 -13.48 -27.36
N ARG A 385 10.69 -13.60 -27.12
CA ARG A 385 10.02 -14.90 -27.06
C ARG A 385 10.06 -15.64 -28.40
N GLU A 386 9.77 -14.97 -29.51
CA GLU A 386 9.84 -15.56 -30.86
C GLU A 386 11.27 -16.07 -31.16
N ALA A 387 12.31 -15.29 -30.87
CA ALA A 387 13.69 -15.68 -31.14
C ALA A 387 14.20 -16.80 -30.22
N LEU A 388 13.77 -16.85 -28.94
CA LEU A 388 14.21 -17.87 -27.98
C LEU A 388 13.60 -19.26 -28.19
N VAL A 389 12.55 -19.40 -29.01
CA VAL A 389 11.98 -20.72 -29.32
C VAL A 389 12.86 -21.48 -30.32
N ASP A 390 13.22 -20.84 -31.43
CA ASP A 390 13.89 -21.51 -32.56
C ASP A 390 15.36 -21.08 -32.80
N ASN A 391 15.86 -20.00 -32.16
CA ASN A 391 17.12 -19.34 -32.52
C ASN A 391 18.07 -19.10 -31.34
N THR A 392 18.06 -19.96 -30.31
CA THR A 392 18.78 -19.77 -29.04
C THR A 392 20.27 -19.44 -29.19
N ASP A 393 21.02 -20.13 -30.05
CA ASP A 393 22.45 -19.87 -30.23
C ASP A 393 22.73 -18.50 -30.90
N LEU A 394 21.87 -18.09 -31.84
CA LEU A 394 21.91 -16.74 -32.40
C LEU A 394 21.60 -15.69 -31.34
N VAL A 395 20.60 -15.93 -30.49
CA VAL A 395 20.25 -15.02 -29.39
C VAL A 395 21.41 -14.90 -28.41
N ARG A 396 22.09 -16.00 -28.04
CA ARG A 396 23.30 -15.98 -27.20
C ARG A 396 24.45 -15.20 -27.85
N GLY A 397 24.73 -15.47 -29.12
CA GLY A 397 25.76 -14.75 -29.89
C GLY A 397 25.41 -13.28 -30.20
N TRP A 398 24.16 -12.88 -30.04
CA TRP A 398 23.73 -11.48 -30.05
C TRP A 398 23.82 -10.85 -28.65
N ALA A 399 23.38 -11.57 -27.62
CA ALA A 399 23.33 -11.14 -26.24
C ALA A 399 24.71 -10.78 -25.66
N ALA A 400 25.79 -11.41 -26.13
CA ALA A 400 27.17 -11.11 -25.75
C ALA A 400 27.67 -9.69 -26.13
N SER A 401 26.89 -8.90 -26.86
CA SER A 401 27.24 -7.52 -27.26
C SER A 401 27.35 -6.58 -26.06
N GLY A 402 28.49 -5.91 -25.91
CA GLY A 402 28.78 -5.03 -24.75
C GLY A 402 28.12 -3.63 -24.81
N LEU A 403 27.90 -3.02 -23.64
CA LEU A 403 27.15 -1.75 -23.50
C LEU A 403 27.97 -0.50 -23.10
N ALA A 404 29.30 -0.57 -23.08
CA ALA A 404 30.17 0.54 -22.64
C ALA A 404 29.78 1.93 -23.19
N GLY A 405 29.59 2.06 -24.51
CA GLY A 405 29.21 3.33 -25.15
C GLY A 405 27.78 3.81 -24.88
N TRP A 406 26.89 2.94 -24.38
CA TRP A 406 25.62 3.36 -23.79
C TRP A 406 25.83 3.89 -22.37
N ARG A 407 26.61 3.16 -21.57
CA ARG A 407 26.83 3.47 -20.15
C ARG A 407 27.58 4.77 -19.90
N GLU A 408 28.48 5.17 -20.79
CA GLU A 408 29.14 6.49 -20.76
C GLU A 408 28.11 7.65 -20.71
N GLY A 409 27.04 7.58 -21.52
CA GLY A 409 26.02 8.62 -21.55
C GLY A 409 24.80 8.39 -20.65
N ALA A 410 24.51 7.14 -20.29
CA ALA A 410 23.30 6.76 -19.55
C ALA A 410 23.53 6.47 -18.06
N GLY A 411 24.75 6.09 -17.65
CA GLY A 411 25.06 5.59 -16.31
C GLY A 411 24.22 4.36 -15.92
N TYR A 412 24.15 4.07 -14.61
CA TYR A 412 23.31 3.02 -14.04
C TYR A 412 22.16 3.62 -13.23
N GLY A 413 20.93 3.16 -13.48
CA GLY A 413 19.73 3.59 -12.73
C GLY A 413 19.44 2.77 -11.46
N ARG A 414 19.89 1.51 -11.41
CA ARG A 414 19.65 0.55 -10.31
C ARG A 414 20.96 0.21 -9.58
N PRO A 415 20.93 -0.10 -8.27
CA PRO A 415 22.11 -0.54 -7.53
C PRO A 415 22.55 -1.96 -7.94
N PRO A 416 23.84 -2.34 -7.79
CA PRO A 416 24.36 -3.66 -8.15
C PRO A 416 23.62 -4.87 -7.55
N ALA A 417 23.02 -4.70 -6.36
CA ALA A 417 22.21 -5.72 -5.72
C ALA A 417 20.96 -6.16 -6.53
N GLU A 418 20.53 -5.35 -7.51
CA GLU A 418 19.37 -5.61 -8.36
C GLU A 418 19.76 -6.08 -9.78
N TRP A 419 21.06 -6.29 -10.07
CA TRP A 419 21.54 -6.69 -11.41
C TRP A 419 21.49 -8.21 -11.65
N ALA A 420 20.43 -8.87 -11.19
CA ALA A 420 20.20 -10.30 -11.36
C ALA A 420 19.61 -10.68 -12.73
N GLY A 421 19.37 -9.71 -13.61
CA GLY A 421 18.70 -9.90 -14.90
C GLY A 421 17.22 -10.26 -14.76
N ILE A 422 16.70 -10.92 -15.78
CA ILE A 422 15.31 -11.37 -15.90
C ILE A 422 15.35 -12.89 -16.16
N PRO A 423 15.16 -13.75 -15.14
CA PRO A 423 15.50 -15.18 -15.25
C PRO A 423 14.93 -15.92 -16.47
N PRO A 424 13.65 -15.72 -16.88
CA PRO A 424 13.10 -16.38 -18.07
C PRO A 424 13.77 -16.03 -19.41
N TRP A 425 14.50 -14.92 -19.49
CA TRP A 425 15.20 -14.49 -20.71
C TRP A 425 16.73 -14.50 -20.55
N THR A 426 17.23 -14.03 -19.40
CA THR A 426 18.66 -13.96 -19.08
C THR A 426 19.32 -15.34 -19.07
N GLY A 427 18.68 -16.39 -18.54
CA GLY A 427 19.24 -17.75 -18.56
C GLY A 427 19.53 -18.23 -20.00
N PRO A 428 18.52 -18.31 -20.89
CA PRO A 428 18.73 -18.66 -22.29
C PRO A 428 19.74 -17.75 -23.04
N MET A 429 19.73 -16.43 -22.75
CA MET A 429 20.63 -15.45 -23.37
C MET A 429 22.09 -15.59 -22.94
N LEU A 430 22.36 -15.92 -21.68
CA LEU A 430 23.70 -16.04 -21.12
C LEU A 430 24.25 -17.49 -21.20
N GLY A 431 23.39 -18.49 -21.34
CA GLY A 431 23.77 -19.90 -21.25
C GLY A 431 24.31 -20.23 -19.87
N ASP A 432 25.51 -20.81 -19.81
CA ASP A 432 26.20 -21.15 -18.56
C ASP A 432 26.86 -19.95 -17.86
N THR A 433 26.65 -18.72 -18.36
CA THR A 433 27.23 -17.50 -17.77
C THR A 433 26.30 -16.90 -16.72
N GLU A 434 26.83 -16.70 -15.51
CA GLU A 434 26.11 -16.08 -14.39
C GLU A 434 25.65 -14.62 -14.69
N PRO A 435 24.52 -14.15 -14.13
CA PRO A 435 24.07 -12.77 -14.27
C PRO A 435 25.09 -11.74 -13.74
N LEU A 436 25.09 -10.51 -14.30
CA LEU A 436 26.07 -9.46 -13.96
C LEU A 436 26.31 -9.29 -12.45
N ARG A 437 25.27 -9.32 -11.60
CA ARG A 437 25.40 -9.22 -10.13
C ARG A 437 26.40 -10.22 -9.53
N VAL A 438 26.49 -11.43 -10.08
CA VAL A 438 27.32 -12.52 -9.57
C VAL A 438 28.72 -12.48 -10.21
N ARG A 439 28.80 -12.24 -11.53
CA ARG A 439 30.07 -12.23 -12.27
C ARG A 439 30.89 -10.93 -12.20
N LEU A 440 30.37 -9.87 -11.56
CA LEU A 440 31.03 -8.57 -11.43
C LEU A 440 31.91 -8.50 -10.15
N PRO A 441 33.24 -8.37 -10.27
CA PRO A 441 34.12 -8.15 -9.12
C PRO A 441 33.96 -6.74 -8.52
N PRO A 442 34.17 -6.54 -7.21
CA PRO A 442 33.99 -5.22 -6.55
C PRO A 442 34.87 -4.08 -7.06
N SER A 443 35.95 -4.38 -7.81
CA SER A 443 36.93 -3.41 -8.31
C SER A 443 36.89 -3.18 -9.82
N GLN A 444 36.01 -3.85 -10.55
CA GLN A 444 35.92 -3.76 -12.01
C GLN A 444 34.83 -2.77 -12.44
N ASP A 445 35.08 -2.00 -13.50
CA ASP A 445 34.06 -1.15 -14.12
C ASP A 445 32.93 -2.03 -14.70
N PRO A 446 31.68 -1.91 -14.21
CA PRO A 446 30.56 -2.70 -14.72
C PRO A 446 30.32 -2.51 -16.22
N ALA A 447 30.61 -1.33 -16.76
CA ALA A 447 30.43 -1.03 -18.19
C ALA A 447 31.36 -1.83 -19.10
N SER A 448 32.46 -2.38 -18.55
CA SER A 448 33.39 -3.28 -19.25
C SER A 448 32.95 -4.76 -19.27
N VAL A 449 31.96 -5.13 -18.45
CA VAL A 449 31.50 -6.52 -18.24
C VAL A 449 30.06 -6.73 -18.72
N GLU A 450 29.22 -5.69 -18.66
CA GLU A 450 27.82 -5.74 -19.07
C GLU A 450 27.63 -6.04 -20.55
N THR A 451 26.70 -6.95 -20.81
CA THR A 451 26.27 -7.45 -22.11
C THR A 451 24.76 -7.22 -22.30
N ALA A 452 24.27 -7.31 -23.53
CA ALA A 452 22.84 -7.18 -23.81
C ALA A 452 22.00 -8.27 -23.11
N GLY A 453 22.57 -9.45 -22.82
CA GLY A 453 21.92 -10.55 -22.08
C GLY A 453 21.62 -10.26 -20.61
N ASP A 454 22.28 -9.29 -19.99
CA ASP A 454 22.01 -8.89 -18.59
C ASP A 454 20.72 -8.06 -18.46
N LEU A 455 20.15 -7.59 -19.58
CA LEU A 455 18.85 -6.89 -19.68
C LEU A 455 18.70 -5.62 -18.81
N LEU A 456 19.79 -5.06 -18.28
CA LEU A 456 19.76 -3.80 -17.54
C LEU A 456 19.27 -2.62 -18.39
N TRP A 457 19.53 -2.63 -19.70
CA TRP A 457 18.99 -1.66 -20.65
C TRP A 457 17.45 -1.72 -20.78
N TYR A 458 16.84 -2.87 -20.52
CA TYR A 458 15.39 -3.04 -20.48
C TYR A 458 14.83 -2.58 -19.12
N ALA A 459 15.54 -2.86 -18.02
CA ALA A 459 15.21 -2.29 -16.72
C ALA A 459 15.28 -0.74 -16.74
N ASP A 460 16.30 -0.15 -17.39
CA ASP A 460 16.43 1.30 -17.59
C ASP A 460 15.23 1.91 -18.35
N LEU A 461 14.65 1.17 -19.29
CA LEU A 461 13.47 1.58 -20.06
C LEU A 461 12.23 1.63 -19.17
N ILE A 462 11.93 0.53 -18.46
CA ILE A 462 10.74 0.48 -17.61
C ILE A 462 10.89 1.46 -16.42
N ASP A 463 12.09 1.63 -15.87
CA ASP A 463 12.36 2.66 -14.84
C ASP A 463 12.19 4.08 -15.37
N ALA A 464 12.64 4.37 -16.60
CA ALA A 464 12.42 5.67 -17.22
C ALA A 464 10.93 5.95 -17.49
N LEU A 465 10.15 4.91 -17.82
CA LEU A 465 8.70 5.00 -17.97
C LEU A 465 8.03 5.22 -16.59
N ALA A 466 8.42 4.47 -15.56
CA ALA A 466 7.92 4.63 -14.20
C ALA A 466 8.19 6.03 -13.64
N ARG A 467 9.37 6.60 -13.93
CA ARG A 467 9.72 7.98 -13.59
C ARG A 467 8.81 9.01 -14.25
N LEU A 468 8.39 8.79 -15.50
CA LEU A 468 7.42 9.65 -16.18
C LEU A 468 6.03 9.59 -15.50
N TYR A 469 5.66 8.44 -14.94
CA TYR A 469 4.44 8.24 -14.16
C TYR A 469 4.53 8.72 -12.70
N GLY A 470 5.69 9.25 -12.27
CA GLY A 470 5.91 9.83 -10.94
C GLY A 470 6.54 8.89 -9.92
N HIS A 471 6.77 7.62 -10.26
CA HIS A 471 7.45 6.65 -9.41
C HIS A 471 8.97 6.85 -9.45
N GLU A 472 9.71 6.30 -8.49
CA GLU A 472 11.19 6.33 -8.50
C GLU A 472 11.77 5.37 -9.57
N ARG A 473 11.12 4.21 -9.71
CA ARG A 473 11.50 3.05 -10.52
C ARG A 473 10.32 2.09 -10.65
N ALA A 474 10.42 1.13 -11.56
CA ALA A 474 9.41 0.11 -11.79
C ALA A 474 9.52 -1.03 -10.76
N GLN A 475 8.38 -1.57 -10.33
CA GLN A 475 8.31 -2.61 -9.28
C GLN A 475 8.09 -4.00 -9.90
N PRO A 476 8.78 -5.07 -9.42
CA PRO A 476 8.54 -6.42 -9.93
C PRO A 476 7.14 -6.90 -9.56
N THR A 477 6.41 -7.50 -10.50
CA THR A 477 5.04 -8.02 -10.27
C THR A 477 5.08 -9.51 -9.87
N PRO A 478 4.84 -9.88 -8.60
CA PRO A 478 4.98 -11.26 -8.16
C PRO A 478 3.87 -12.17 -8.72
N GLY A 479 4.20 -13.41 -9.05
CA GLY A 479 3.21 -14.49 -9.27
C GLY A 479 2.48 -14.48 -10.62
N THR A 480 2.90 -13.67 -11.60
CA THR A 480 2.28 -13.62 -12.94
C THR A 480 2.89 -14.61 -13.96
N GLY A 481 4.01 -15.25 -13.63
CA GLY A 481 4.72 -16.20 -14.51
C GLY A 481 5.62 -15.55 -15.57
N ASP A 482 5.34 -14.31 -15.96
CA ASP A 482 6.15 -13.48 -16.85
C ASP A 482 7.01 -12.47 -16.06
N PRO A 483 8.13 -11.98 -16.62
CA PRO A 483 9.05 -11.07 -15.95
C PRO A 483 8.62 -9.59 -16.05
N TRP A 484 7.38 -9.29 -15.66
CA TRP A 484 6.88 -7.92 -15.73
C TRP A 484 7.35 -7.08 -14.53
N PHE A 485 8.01 -5.97 -14.84
CA PHE A 485 8.09 -4.82 -13.94
C PHE A 485 6.90 -3.91 -14.25
N ASP A 486 6.08 -3.62 -13.24
CA ASP A 486 5.02 -2.63 -13.33
C ASP A 486 5.62 -1.22 -13.30
N HIS A 487 5.26 -0.41 -14.29
CA HIS A 487 5.70 0.97 -14.45
C HIS A 487 4.74 2.00 -13.86
N ASP A 488 3.48 1.63 -13.60
CA ASP A 488 2.53 2.48 -12.87
C ASP A 488 1.78 1.65 -11.83
N PRO A 489 2.50 1.03 -10.86
CA PRO A 489 1.87 0.23 -9.83
C PRO A 489 0.86 1.09 -9.07
N PRO A 490 -0.35 0.58 -8.80
CA PRO A 490 -1.32 1.31 -8.00
C PRO A 490 -0.71 1.61 -6.63
N PRO A 491 -0.90 2.82 -6.07
CA PRO A 491 -0.35 3.16 -4.77
C PRO A 491 -0.83 2.14 -3.75
N ALA A 492 0.11 1.53 -3.03
CA ALA A 492 -0.20 0.53 -2.01
C ALA A 492 -1.03 1.17 -0.90
N ALA A 493 -2.34 0.94 -0.95
CA ALA A 493 -3.27 1.40 0.07
C ALA A 493 -3.13 0.53 1.32
N GLU A 494 -2.12 0.81 2.14
CA GLU A 494 -2.01 0.24 3.49
C GLU A 494 -3.24 0.66 4.30
N PRO A 495 -4.13 -0.27 4.70
CA PRO A 495 -5.35 0.09 5.39
C PRO A 495 -5.03 0.77 6.73
N LEU A 496 -5.62 1.95 6.94
CA LEU A 496 -5.39 2.85 8.09
C LEU A 496 -4.04 3.60 8.15
N ALA A 497 -3.17 3.53 7.14
CA ALA A 497 -1.98 4.39 7.13
C ALA A 497 -2.41 5.87 7.00
N PRO A 498 -2.08 6.77 7.97
CA PRO A 498 -2.57 8.15 7.93
C PRO A 498 -2.01 8.92 6.72
N ARG A 499 -2.90 9.39 5.85
CA ARG A 499 -2.52 10.02 4.58
C ARG A 499 -1.90 11.40 4.78
N LEU A 500 -0.91 11.72 3.96
CA LEU A 500 -0.16 12.97 4.00
C LEU A 500 -0.70 14.05 3.04
N ASP A 501 -1.94 13.91 2.56
CA ASP A 501 -2.57 14.87 1.63
C ASP A 501 -2.78 16.26 2.26
N SER A 502 -2.92 16.32 3.58
CA SER A 502 -2.91 17.54 4.38
C SER A 502 -2.55 17.25 5.84
N ILE A 503 -2.23 18.30 6.60
CA ILE A 503 -2.00 18.20 8.04
C ILE A 503 -3.28 17.70 8.75
N MET A 504 -4.46 18.19 8.36
CA MET A 504 -5.75 17.74 8.92
C MET A 504 -5.91 16.22 8.79
N VAL A 505 -5.76 15.68 7.57
CA VAL A 505 -5.97 14.25 7.29
C VAL A 505 -4.92 13.39 7.99
N ALA A 506 -3.66 13.83 8.00
CA ALA A 506 -2.57 13.10 8.66
C ALA A 506 -2.81 12.98 10.17
N VAL A 507 -3.18 14.08 10.83
CA VAL A 507 -3.40 14.12 12.28
C VAL A 507 -4.73 13.45 12.66
N SER A 508 -5.80 13.58 11.86
CA SER A 508 -7.06 12.86 12.10
C SER A 508 -6.89 11.35 11.97
N GLY A 509 -6.15 10.87 10.96
CA GLY A 509 -5.82 9.45 10.83
C GLY A 509 -4.97 8.92 11.99
N ALA A 510 -3.98 9.69 12.44
CA ALA A 510 -3.20 9.34 13.63
C ALA A 510 -4.07 9.35 14.92
N ALA A 511 -5.00 10.30 15.05
CA ALA A 511 -5.93 10.37 16.18
C ALA A 511 -6.91 9.18 16.18
N GLN A 512 -7.37 8.75 15.00
CA GLN A 512 -8.16 7.53 14.85
C GLN A 512 -7.39 6.28 15.30
N LEU A 513 -6.11 6.14 14.92
CA LEU A 513 -5.28 5.03 15.39
C LEU A 513 -5.12 5.05 16.93
N ALA A 514 -4.90 6.23 17.52
CA ALA A 514 -4.86 6.39 18.97
C ALA A 514 -6.23 6.06 19.63
N ALA A 515 -7.35 6.46 19.01
CA ALA A 515 -8.70 6.10 19.46
C ALA A 515 -8.88 4.58 19.51
N LEU A 516 -8.42 3.87 18.48
CA LEU A 516 -8.49 2.42 18.34
C LEU A 516 -7.51 1.65 19.26
N GLY A 517 -6.90 2.33 20.23
CA GLY A 517 -5.96 1.72 21.19
C GLY A 517 -4.54 1.56 20.67
N GLY A 518 -4.18 2.24 19.58
CA GLY A 518 -2.79 2.39 19.14
C GLY A 518 -2.00 3.18 20.17
N VAL A 519 -0.84 2.66 20.58
CA VAL A 519 0.04 3.29 21.57
C VAL A 519 1.28 3.82 20.87
N PRO A 520 1.60 5.13 20.97
CA PRO A 520 2.81 5.67 20.34
C PRO A 520 4.06 5.12 21.05
N PRO A 521 5.19 4.95 20.33
CA PRO A 521 6.43 4.53 20.95
C PRO A 521 6.93 5.63 21.89
N ARG A 522 7.62 5.30 22.98
CA ARG A 522 8.05 6.28 24.01
C ARG A 522 8.91 7.44 23.48
N ALA A 523 9.64 7.22 22.38
CA ALA A 523 10.51 8.21 21.76
C ALA A 523 10.47 8.08 20.22
N PRO A 524 9.40 8.55 19.56
CA PRO A 524 9.32 8.55 18.10
C PRO A 524 10.37 9.53 17.55
N ARG A 525 11.13 9.10 16.53
CA ARG A 525 12.13 9.95 15.87
C ARG A 525 11.53 10.97 14.89
N GLY A 526 10.29 10.74 14.46
CA GLY A 526 9.53 11.54 13.50
C GLY A 526 8.11 10.99 13.36
N TRP A 527 7.28 11.65 12.55
CA TRP A 527 5.88 11.33 12.30
C TRP A 527 5.67 9.91 11.79
N THR A 528 6.47 9.43 10.82
CA THR A 528 6.36 8.03 10.35
C THR A 528 6.68 6.99 11.44
N ALA A 529 7.57 7.31 12.38
CA ALA A 529 7.85 6.44 13.52
C ALA A 529 6.71 6.48 14.57
N LEU A 530 6.02 7.61 14.69
CA LEU A 530 4.82 7.75 15.51
C LEU A 530 3.67 6.93 14.92
N THR A 531 3.32 7.12 13.64
CA THR A 531 2.22 6.41 12.99
C THR A 531 2.48 4.91 12.85
N GLY A 532 3.68 4.49 12.45
CA GLY A 532 4.04 3.08 12.40
C GLY A 532 3.98 2.39 13.78
N GLY A 533 4.36 3.11 14.85
CA GLY A 533 4.21 2.61 16.21
C GLY A 533 2.74 2.51 16.64
N LEU A 534 1.92 3.53 16.34
CA LEU A 534 0.46 3.47 16.56
C LEU A 534 -0.16 2.26 15.84
N MET A 535 0.11 2.08 14.54
CA MET A 535 -0.39 0.96 13.71
C MET A 535 0.03 -0.43 14.23
N SER A 536 1.16 -0.54 14.92
CA SER A 536 1.66 -1.81 15.46
C SER A 536 0.86 -2.36 16.66
N GLY A 537 -0.10 -1.59 17.19
CA GLY A 537 -0.95 -1.98 18.30
C GLY A 537 -1.91 -3.13 17.96
N ALA A 538 -1.84 -4.24 18.71
CA ALA A 538 -2.72 -5.40 18.52
C ALA A 538 -4.23 -5.06 18.60
N ALA A 539 -4.60 -4.04 19.38
CA ALA A 539 -5.97 -3.53 19.51
C ALA A 539 -6.59 -3.07 18.18
N ILE A 540 -5.80 -2.47 17.29
CA ILE A 540 -6.27 -2.00 15.97
C ILE A 540 -6.68 -3.18 15.08
N THR A 541 -5.92 -4.30 15.16
CA THR A 541 -6.27 -5.52 14.42
C THR A 541 -7.55 -6.17 14.96
N GLU A 542 -7.83 -6.04 16.26
CA GLU A 542 -9.07 -6.54 16.85
C GLU A 542 -10.28 -5.66 16.46
N ALA A 543 -10.17 -4.34 16.63
CA ALA A 543 -11.25 -3.37 16.39
C ALA A 543 -11.83 -3.41 14.97
N LEU A 544 -10.99 -3.73 13.96
CA LEU A 544 -11.40 -3.81 12.55
C LEU A 544 -12.09 -5.13 12.14
N THR A 545 -12.26 -6.11 13.04
CA THR A 545 -12.69 -7.47 12.66
C THR A 545 -14.15 -7.82 12.98
N GLY A 546 -14.92 -6.86 13.50
CA GLY A 546 -16.37 -6.99 13.73
C GLY A 546 -17.23 -6.55 12.55
N ASP A 547 -18.28 -7.31 12.26
CA ASP A 547 -19.42 -6.85 11.48
C ASP A 547 -20.38 -6.07 12.40
N PHE A 548 -21.11 -5.11 11.86
CA PHE A 548 -22.13 -4.37 12.60
C PHE A 548 -23.47 -5.10 12.56
N ALA A 549 -24.27 -4.92 13.61
CA ALA A 549 -25.61 -5.47 13.70
C ALA A 549 -26.62 -4.54 13.02
N VAL A 550 -26.47 -4.35 11.70
CA VAL A 550 -27.30 -3.43 10.91
C VAL A 550 -28.77 -3.90 10.90
N PRO A 551 -29.73 -3.11 11.40
CA PRO A 551 -31.14 -3.51 11.42
C PRO A 551 -31.74 -3.58 10.02
N ALA A 552 -32.63 -4.56 9.80
CA ALA A 552 -33.22 -4.84 8.49
C ALA A 552 -33.86 -3.62 7.78
N PRO A 553 -34.57 -2.67 8.46
CA PRO A 553 -35.11 -1.48 7.80
C PRO A 553 -34.03 -0.55 7.20
N LEU A 554 -32.84 -0.48 7.82
CA LEU A 554 -31.72 0.31 7.31
C LEU A 554 -30.93 -0.44 6.24
N ALA A 555 -30.74 -1.75 6.41
CA ALA A 555 -30.11 -2.59 5.40
C ALA A 555 -30.90 -2.63 4.07
N ALA A 556 -32.24 -2.56 4.14
CA ALA A 556 -33.11 -2.49 2.96
C ALA A 556 -33.04 -1.15 2.19
N LEU A 557 -32.49 -0.10 2.81
CA LEU A 557 -32.31 1.23 2.22
C LEU A 557 -30.87 1.47 1.72
N ASP A 558 -29.97 0.52 1.90
CA ASP A 558 -28.57 0.64 1.49
C ASP A 558 -28.45 0.81 -0.04
N GLY A 559 -27.78 1.88 -0.46
CA GLY A 559 -27.69 2.32 -1.86
C GLY A 559 -28.87 3.17 -2.38
N ALA A 560 -29.93 3.38 -1.59
CA ALA A 560 -31.11 4.14 -2.02
C ALA A 560 -30.81 5.65 -2.19
N ALA A 561 -31.51 6.31 -3.11
CA ALA A 561 -31.47 7.76 -3.24
C ALA A 561 -32.27 8.44 -2.10
N VAL A 562 -31.72 9.49 -1.49
CA VAL A 562 -32.43 10.27 -0.47
C VAL A 562 -33.46 11.19 -1.15
N PRO A 563 -34.76 11.10 -0.86
CA PRO A 563 -35.79 11.88 -1.55
C PRO A 563 -35.52 13.39 -1.53
N GLY A 564 -35.53 14.00 -2.73
CA GLY A 564 -35.26 15.43 -2.90
C GLY A 564 -33.81 15.86 -2.67
N ALA A 565 -32.89 14.97 -2.28
CA ALA A 565 -31.46 15.27 -2.17
C ALA A 565 -30.69 14.50 -3.27
N ALA A 566 -29.71 15.14 -3.90
CA ALA A 566 -28.95 14.56 -5.02
C ALA A 566 -27.86 13.57 -4.54
N VAL A 567 -28.18 12.75 -3.55
CA VAL A 567 -27.26 11.83 -2.85
C VAL A 567 -27.87 10.44 -2.66
N ARG A 568 -27.01 9.43 -2.52
CA ARG A 568 -27.33 8.04 -2.19
C ARG A 568 -26.90 7.74 -0.76
N PHE A 569 -27.78 7.10 0.00
CA PHE A 569 -27.49 6.59 1.32
C PHE A 569 -26.67 5.30 1.24
N GLN A 570 -25.69 5.15 2.12
CA GLN A 570 -25.05 3.87 2.40
C GLN A 570 -24.97 3.65 3.91
N VAL A 571 -25.15 2.41 4.35
CA VAL A 571 -24.98 2.01 5.76
C VAL A 571 -23.69 1.21 5.92
N ALA A 572 -22.97 1.46 7.02
CA ALA A 572 -21.75 0.72 7.31
C ALA A 572 -22.08 -0.71 7.78
N HIS A 573 -21.45 -1.71 7.17
CA HIS A 573 -21.60 -3.12 7.55
C HIS A 573 -20.46 -3.59 8.45
N SER A 574 -19.36 -2.84 8.50
CA SER A 574 -18.16 -3.17 9.27
C SER A 574 -17.39 -1.92 9.71
N ALA A 575 -16.52 -2.11 10.71
CA ALA A 575 -15.58 -1.07 11.14
C ALA A 575 -14.59 -0.64 10.03
N ARG A 576 -14.39 -1.47 8.99
CA ARG A 576 -13.55 -1.12 7.83
C ARG A 576 -14.22 -0.07 6.93
N ASP A 577 -15.53 -0.18 6.73
CA ASP A 577 -16.28 0.76 5.89
C ASP A 577 -16.22 2.16 6.53
N VAL A 578 -16.52 2.23 7.83
CA VAL A 578 -16.42 3.45 8.63
C VAL A 578 -14.99 3.99 8.67
N ALA A 579 -13.97 3.13 8.72
CA ALA A 579 -12.59 3.59 8.71
C ALA A 579 -12.17 4.22 7.38
N GLY A 580 -12.66 3.71 6.24
CA GLY A 580 -12.47 4.35 4.94
C GLY A 580 -13.23 5.68 4.82
N TRP A 581 -14.41 5.77 5.44
CA TRP A 581 -15.16 7.03 5.53
C TRP A 581 -14.44 8.05 6.41
N ALA A 582 -13.94 7.64 7.58
CA ALA A 582 -13.19 8.47 8.52
C ALA A 582 -11.88 9.02 7.92
N ASP A 583 -11.13 8.20 7.17
CA ASP A 583 -9.92 8.62 6.44
C ASP A 583 -10.22 9.73 5.42
N TYR A 584 -11.25 9.52 4.58
CA TYR A 584 -11.64 10.52 3.58
C TYR A 584 -12.21 11.80 4.22
N MET A 585 -13.10 11.63 5.20
CA MET A 585 -13.80 12.71 5.87
C MET A 585 -12.90 13.48 6.86
N GLY A 586 -11.79 12.88 7.30
CA GLY A 586 -10.93 13.45 8.34
C GLY A 586 -11.65 13.61 9.67
N ASN A 587 -12.49 12.64 10.07
CA ASN A 587 -13.26 12.68 11.31
C ASN A 587 -13.32 11.36 12.11
N CYS A 588 -13.73 11.44 13.37
CA CYS A 588 -13.64 10.34 14.35
C CYS A 588 -14.86 9.39 14.39
N ILE A 589 -15.66 9.30 13.33
CA ILE A 589 -16.83 8.38 13.30
C ILE A 589 -16.42 6.90 13.45
N ALA A 590 -15.16 6.55 13.14
CA ALA A 590 -14.56 5.24 13.38
C ALA A 590 -14.06 5.03 14.83
N GLY A 591 -14.36 5.94 15.76
CA GLY A 591 -13.95 5.86 17.15
C GLY A 591 -14.62 4.68 17.90
N PRO A 592 -14.00 4.15 18.97
CA PRO A 592 -14.50 2.95 19.66
C PRO A 592 -15.94 3.03 20.15
N ALA A 593 -16.42 4.20 20.56
CA ALA A 593 -17.79 4.39 21.05
C ALA A 593 -18.82 4.09 19.94
N TYR A 594 -18.73 4.78 18.79
CA TYR A 594 -19.59 4.56 17.63
C TYR A 594 -19.48 3.13 17.10
N VAL A 595 -18.26 2.59 17.00
CA VAL A 595 -18.01 1.23 16.51
C VAL A 595 -18.61 0.17 17.45
N GLU A 596 -18.48 0.31 18.77
CA GLU A 596 -19.08 -0.61 19.73
C GLU A 596 -20.61 -0.48 19.80
N ASP A 597 -21.17 0.71 19.61
CA ASP A 597 -22.62 0.91 19.58
C ASP A 597 -23.25 0.39 18.28
N ALA A 598 -22.61 0.57 17.13
CA ALA A 598 -23.02 -0.06 15.87
C ALA A 598 -22.89 -1.59 15.91
N ARG A 599 -21.81 -2.11 16.51
CA ARG A 599 -21.61 -3.55 16.73
C ARG A 599 -22.68 -4.16 17.67
N LYS A 600 -23.16 -3.39 18.65
CA LYS A 600 -24.24 -3.82 19.58
C LYS A 600 -25.65 -3.54 19.04
N GLY A 601 -25.79 -2.97 17.83
CA GLY A 601 -27.08 -2.57 17.26
C GLY A 601 -27.77 -1.44 18.04
N ARG A 602 -27.02 -0.66 18.83
CA ARG A 602 -27.51 0.50 19.59
C ARG A 602 -27.56 1.76 18.74
N SER A 603 -26.68 1.87 17.75
CA SER A 603 -26.67 2.88 16.69
C SER A 603 -26.48 2.21 15.32
N ALA A 604 -26.61 2.99 14.26
CA ALA A 604 -26.18 2.63 12.91
C ALA A 604 -25.41 3.81 12.32
N LEU A 605 -24.36 3.53 11.54
CA LEU A 605 -23.48 4.55 10.97
C LEU A 605 -23.72 4.62 9.46
N ALA A 606 -23.88 5.83 8.93
CA ALA A 606 -24.28 6.06 7.55
C ALA A 606 -23.40 7.11 6.84
N GLY A 607 -23.32 7.01 5.51
CA GLY A 607 -22.67 7.96 4.62
C GLY A 607 -23.57 8.35 3.47
N LEU A 608 -23.54 9.62 3.04
CA LEU A 608 -24.29 10.11 1.88
C LEU A 608 -23.34 10.44 0.72
N TYR A 609 -23.56 9.80 -0.42
CA TYR A 609 -22.70 9.85 -1.60
C TYR A 609 -23.34 10.61 -2.74
N ASP A 610 -22.61 11.54 -3.36
CA ASP A 610 -23.11 12.31 -4.50
C ASP A 610 -23.20 11.48 -5.81
N LYS A 611 -23.53 12.18 -6.90
CA LYS A 611 -23.56 11.63 -8.26
C LYS A 611 -22.19 11.17 -8.79
N HIS A 612 -21.09 11.66 -8.23
CA HIS A 612 -19.72 11.29 -8.57
C HIS A 612 -19.19 10.12 -7.72
N GLY A 613 -19.97 9.68 -6.71
CA GLY A 613 -19.54 8.63 -5.78
C GLY A 613 -18.62 9.17 -4.67
N VAL A 614 -18.66 10.48 -4.41
CA VAL A 614 -17.91 11.14 -3.35
C VAL A 614 -18.78 11.21 -2.10
N LEU A 615 -18.24 10.83 -0.95
CA LEU A 615 -18.90 10.96 0.35
C LEU A 615 -18.98 12.45 0.74
N VAL A 616 -20.19 12.95 0.98
CA VAL A 616 -20.46 14.38 1.27
C VAL A 616 -20.58 14.61 2.77
N VAL A 617 -21.30 13.73 3.46
CA VAL A 617 -21.55 13.77 4.91
C VAL A 617 -21.58 12.34 5.46
N ASN A 618 -21.23 12.19 6.73
CA ASN A 618 -21.47 10.97 7.49
C ASN A 618 -22.30 11.27 8.76
N ALA A 619 -23.00 10.25 9.26
CA ALA A 619 -24.02 10.42 10.29
C ALA A 619 -24.14 9.21 11.22
N GLU A 620 -24.49 9.47 12.48
CA GLU A 620 -24.98 8.47 13.43
C GLU A 620 -26.51 8.48 13.45
N LEU A 621 -27.11 7.31 13.27
CA LEU A 621 -28.54 7.06 13.43
C LEU A 621 -28.79 6.30 14.74
N LEU A 622 -29.75 6.78 15.54
CA LEU A 622 -30.19 6.10 16.75
C LEU A 622 -31.65 5.67 16.63
N PRO A 623 -32.02 4.48 17.14
CA PRO A 623 -33.41 4.10 17.27
C PRO A 623 -34.08 5.00 18.32
N LEU A 624 -35.32 5.42 18.05
CA LEU A 624 -36.14 6.11 19.04
C LEU A 624 -36.47 5.16 20.21
N ARG A 625 -36.92 5.71 21.35
CA ARG A 625 -37.34 4.91 22.50
C ARG A 625 -38.86 5.00 22.69
N PRO A 626 -39.60 3.87 22.71
CA PRO A 626 -39.17 2.51 22.32
C PRO A 626 -38.81 2.40 20.82
N ALA A 627 -38.01 1.38 20.45
CA ALA A 627 -37.50 1.19 19.08
C ALA A 627 -38.60 0.99 18.01
N SER A 628 -39.82 0.67 18.44
CA SER A 628 -41.03 0.66 17.63
C SER A 628 -41.46 2.04 17.11
N ARG A 629 -40.80 3.13 17.51
CA ARG A 629 -41.08 4.51 17.05
C ARG A 629 -40.26 4.95 15.83
N GLY A 630 -39.33 4.13 15.33
CA GLY A 630 -38.50 4.47 14.16
C GLY A 630 -37.12 5.03 14.52
N TRP A 631 -36.57 5.86 13.65
CA TRP A 631 -35.17 6.31 13.69
C TRP A 631 -35.04 7.83 13.81
N ARG A 632 -33.91 8.29 14.36
CA ARG A 632 -33.49 9.70 14.32
C ARG A 632 -32.01 9.83 13.97
N VAL A 633 -31.65 10.92 13.32
CA VAL A 633 -30.26 11.36 13.24
C VAL A 633 -29.83 11.87 14.61
N SER A 634 -28.75 11.30 15.14
CA SER A 634 -28.11 11.69 16.40
C SER A 634 -27.06 12.77 16.13
N GLU A 635 -26.20 12.49 15.16
CA GLU A 635 -25.11 13.35 14.72
C GLU A 635 -24.99 13.27 13.20
N ILE A 636 -24.61 14.38 12.58
CA ILE A 636 -24.28 14.49 11.16
C ILE A 636 -23.22 15.56 10.98
N ALA A 637 -22.22 15.24 10.15
CA ALA A 637 -21.04 16.06 9.92
C ALA A 637 -20.64 16.02 8.44
N ALA A 638 -20.20 17.16 7.92
CA ALA A 638 -19.43 17.22 6.69
C ALA A 638 -17.95 16.90 6.96
N ARG A 639 -17.12 17.05 5.93
CA ARG A 639 -15.68 16.83 6.01
C ARG A 639 -15.06 17.70 7.12
N PHE A 640 -14.08 17.16 7.84
CA PHE A 640 -13.38 17.78 8.97
C PHE A 640 -14.29 18.27 10.11
N ASN A 641 -15.42 17.59 10.33
CA ASN A 641 -16.48 17.98 11.28
C ASN A 641 -17.18 19.31 10.97
N ASP A 642 -17.08 19.80 9.73
CA ASP A 642 -17.77 21.02 9.32
C ASP A 642 -19.30 20.84 9.28
N THR A 643 -20.00 21.97 9.25
CA THR A 643 -21.47 22.02 9.15
C THR A 643 -21.90 21.53 7.76
N PRO A 644 -22.81 20.54 7.66
CA PRO A 644 -23.34 20.10 6.38
C PRO A 644 -24.22 21.17 5.72
N ASP A 645 -24.46 21.04 4.41
CA ASP A 645 -25.45 21.88 3.72
C ASP A 645 -26.83 21.76 4.42
N GLU A 646 -27.41 22.90 4.80
CA GLU A 646 -28.62 22.97 5.61
C GLU A 646 -29.81 22.23 4.97
N ARG A 647 -29.93 22.32 3.64
CA ARG A 647 -31.02 21.67 2.89
C ARG A 647 -30.81 20.17 2.82
N LEU A 648 -29.57 19.71 2.67
CA LEU A 648 -29.20 18.30 2.75
C LEU A 648 -29.45 17.72 4.14
N GLU A 649 -29.00 18.41 5.20
CA GLU A 649 -29.22 17.96 6.58
C GLU A 649 -30.71 17.86 6.92
N GLN A 650 -31.49 18.90 6.62
CA GLN A 650 -32.92 18.91 6.90
C GLN A 650 -33.64 17.78 6.14
N ARG A 651 -33.41 17.65 4.81
CA ARG A 651 -34.00 16.58 3.99
C ARG A 651 -33.62 15.18 4.49
N PHE A 652 -32.38 15.00 4.93
CA PHE A 652 -31.93 13.72 5.47
C PHE A 652 -32.58 13.40 6.83
N ARG A 653 -32.68 14.37 7.74
CA ARG A 653 -33.39 14.23 9.02
C ARG A 653 -34.86 13.87 8.81
N ASP A 654 -35.54 14.59 7.92
CA ASP A 654 -36.95 14.35 7.57
C ASP A 654 -37.14 12.96 6.95
N TRP A 655 -36.26 12.55 6.03
CA TRP A 655 -36.32 11.21 5.43
C TRP A 655 -36.07 10.11 6.46
N VAL A 656 -35.06 10.25 7.34
CA VAL A 656 -34.77 9.27 8.40
C VAL A 656 -35.96 9.08 9.34
N ALA A 657 -36.72 10.15 9.63
CA ALA A 657 -37.94 10.06 10.43
C ALA A 657 -39.08 9.25 9.77
N THR A 658 -39.03 9.02 8.44
CA THR A 658 -39.98 8.15 7.72
C THR A 658 -39.62 6.67 7.73
N ILE A 659 -38.42 6.30 8.21
CA ILE A 659 -37.94 4.91 8.16
C ILE A 659 -38.70 4.04 9.16
N SER A 660 -39.32 2.97 8.65
CA SER A 660 -40.10 2.02 9.44
C SER A 660 -39.32 1.44 10.64
N PRO A 661 -39.99 1.25 11.79
CA PRO A 661 -39.35 0.72 12.99
C PRO A 661 -38.87 -0.73 12.81
N ALA A 662 -37.83 -1.10 13.57
CA ALA A 662 -37.42 -2.49 13.69
C ALA A 662 -38.41 -3.26 14.58
N VAL A 663 -39.20 -4.14 13.97
CA VAL A 663 -40.06 -5.08 14.71
C VAL A 663 -39.18 -6.12 15.40
N LYS A 664 -39.35 -6.28 16.71
CA LYS A 664 -38.66 -7.29 17.50
C LYS A 664 -39.50 -8.57 17.47
N GLU A 665 -38.99 -9.64 16.87
CA GLU A 665 -39.65 -10.96 16.98
C GLU A 665 -39.66 -11.39 18.45
N GLU A 666 -40.85 -11.65 18.96
CA GLU A 666 -41.09 -12.09 20.33
C GLU A 666 -41.05 -13.62 20.36
N ALA A 667 -40.17 -14.19 21.18
CA ALA A 667 -39.92 -15.62 21.20
C ALA A 667 -41.10 -16.38 21.83
N ALA A 668 -41.91 -17.05 21.01
CA ALA A 668 -42.97 -17.94 21.47
C ALA A 668 -42.40 -19.24 22.08
N PRO A 669 -43.07 -19.85 23.08
CA PRO A 669 -42.64 -21.11 23.70
C PRO A 669 -42.91 -22.31 22.78
N VAL A 670 -42.11 -23.37 22.96
CA VAL A 670 -42.13 -24.60 22.14
C VAL A 670 -43.03 -25.68 22.76
N PRO A 671 -43.93 -26.31 21.98
CA PRO A 671 -44.51 -27.63 22.26
C PRO A 671 -44.00 -28.73 21.30
N ASP A 672 -44.23 -30.00 21.67
CA ASP A 672 -43.62 -31.22 21.09
C ASP A 672 -43.96 -31.61 19.62
N GLU A 673 -43.11 -32.48 19.05
CA GLU A 673 -43.12 -33.10 17.71
C GLU A 673 -44.22 -34.20 17.51
N LEU A 674 -44.64 -34.71 16.33
CA LEU A 674 -44.40 -34.59 14.86
C LEU A 674 -45.56 -35.38 14.14
N PRO A 675 -45.51 -35.90 12.88
CA PRO A 675 -45.07 -35.44 11.54
C PRO A 675 -46.25 -35.56 10.49
N PRO A 676 -46.01 -35.70 9.16
CA PRO A 676 -45.38 -34.82 8.15
C PRO A 676 -46.44 -34.22 7.18
N VAL A 677 -46.12 -33.32 6.22
CA VAL A 677 -45.69 -33.62 4.83
C VAL A 677 -45.07 -32.35 4.20
N ARG A 678 -44.17 -32.55 3.23
CA ARG A 678 -43.20 -31.56 2.71
C ARG A 678 -43.80 -30.48 1.80
N ALA A 679 -43.45 -29.23 2.07
CA ALA A 679 -43.24 -28.21 1.04
C ALA A 679 -41.74 -28.09 0.73
N ALA A 680 -41.37 -27.76 -0.51
CA ALA A 680 -39.99 -27.87 -0.99
C ALA A 680 -39.03 -26.87 -0.31
N ARG A 681 -38.12 -27.38 0.54
CA ARG A 681 -36.98 -26.60 1.06
C ARG A 681 -36.07 -26.18 -0.09
N ARG A 682 -35.98 -24.88 -0.40
CA ARG A 682 -34.74 -24.32 -0.95
C ARG A 682 -33.62 -24.63 0.04
N ARG A 683 -32.51 -25.22 -0.44
CA ARG A 683 -31.37 -25.58 0.42
C ARG A 683 -30.84 -24.31 1.13
N PRO A 684 -30.70 -24.30 2.47
CA PRO A 684 -29.94 -23.24 3.13
C PRO A 684 -28.48 -23.31 2.68
N ALA A 685 -27.81 -22.16 2.63
CA ALA A 685 -26.38 -22.12 2.35
C ALA A 685 -25.61 -22.96 3.38
N PRO A 686 -24.58 -23.73 2.96
CA PRO A 686 -23.86 -24.65 3.85
C PRO A 686 -23.14 -23.87 4.95
N ARG A 687 -23.31 -24.29 6.21
CA ARG A 687 -22.81 -23.56 7.38
C ARG A 687 -21.63 -24.30 8.00
N LEU A 688 -20.43 -23.94 7.55
CA LEU A 688 -19.16 -24.59 7.92
C LEU A 688 -18.99 -24.90 9.42
N VAL A 689 -19.39 -24.00 10.32
CA VAL A 689 -19.16 -24.17 11.76
C VAL A 689 -20.16 -25.16 12.37
N GLU A 690 -21.44 -25.07 11.99
CA GLU A 690 -22.48 -26.00 12.41
C GLU A 690 -22.32 -27.40 11.78
N ASP A 691 -21.92 -27.47 10.51
CA ASP A 691 -21.76 -28.72 9.75
C ASP A 691 -20.46 -29.48 10.13
N VAL A 692 -19.33 -28.78 10.29
CA VAL A 692 -18.01 -29.41 10.51
C VAL A 692 -17.54 -29.33 11.97
N GLY A 693 -17.94 -28.31 12.73
CA GLY A 693 -17.50 -28.12 14.12
C GLY A 693 -17.75 -29.32 15.04
N PRO A 694 -18.97 -29.90 15.07
CA PRO A 694 -19.26 -31.09 15.88
C PRO A 694 -18.48 -32.32 15.43
N ALA A 695 -18.39 -32.58 14.12
CA ALA A 695 -17.68 -33.72 13.56
C ALA A 695 -16.16 -33.66 13.83
N LEU A 696 -15.53 -32.51 13.53
CA LEU A 696 -14.11 -32.28 13.78
C LEU A 696 -13.80 -32.29 15.28
N GLY A 697 -14.67 -31.70 16.10
CA GLY A 697 -14.54 -31.68 17.56
C GLY A 697 -14.69 -33.05 18.24
N ALA A 698 -15.30 -34.03 17.57
CA ALA A 698 -15.36 -35.43 18.02
C ALA A 698 -14.13 -36.25 17.59
N LEU A 699 -13.51 -35.90 16.45
CA LEU A 699 -12.32 -36.57 15.93
C LEU A 699 -11.02 -36.10 16.63
N VAL A 700 -10.99 -34.86 17.11
CA VAL A 700 -9.91 -34.38 17.97
C VAL A 700 -9.99 -35.08 19.35
N ARG A 701 -9.09 -36.02 19.59
CA ARG A 701 -8.90 -36.66 20.91
C ARG A 701 -8.54 -35.58 21.93
N ARG A 702 -9.23 -35.58 23.07
CA ARG A 702 -9.28 -34.41 23.99
C ARG A 702 -8.03 -34.13 24.80
N ASP A 703 -7.13 -35.10 24.95
CA ASP A 703 -5.89 -34.91 25.71
C ASP A 703 -4.71 -34.79 24.75
N ALA A 704 -4.07 -33.61 24.74
CA ALA A 704 -2.76 -33.46 24.12
C ALA A 704 -1.75 -34.31 24.90
N ASP A 705 -1.04 -35.19 24.20
CA ASP A 705 -0.12 -36.17 24.81
C ASP A 705 0.83 -35.47 25.80
N PRO A 706 0.86 -35.90 27.09
CA PRO A 706 1.73 -35.30 28.10
C PRO A 706 3.21 -35.28 27.71
N ALA A 707 3.68 -36.22 26.88
CA ALA A 707 5.04 -36.21 26.35
C ALA A 707 5.27 -35.08 25.32
N VAL A 708 4.25 -34.74 24.51
CA VAL A 708 4.30 -33.63 23.54
C VAL A 708 4.28 -32.28 24.28
N LEU A 709 3.39 -32.12 25.26
CA LEU A 709 3.36 -30.91 26.08
C LEU A 709 4.63 -30.76 26.92
N GLY A 710 5.17 -31.85 27.49
CA GLY A 710 6.46 -31.85 28.19
C GLY A 710 7.63 -31.45 27.29
N ALA A 711 7.64 -31.90 26.03
CA ALA A 711 8.65 -31.50 25.05
C ALA A 711 8.57 -30.01 24.71
N PHE A 712 7.35 -29.48 24.54
CA PHE A 712 7.15 -28.05 24.29
C PHE A 712 7.44 -27.21 25.54
N ALA A 713 7.18 -27.72 26.75
CA ALA A 713 7.52 -27.11 28.03
C ALA A 713 9.03 -26.90 28.18
N ALA A 714 9.84 -27.90 27.80
CA ALA A 714 11.30 -27.80 27.80
C ALA A 714 11.80 -26.68 26.89
N VAL A 715 11.33 -26.61 25.63
CA VAL A 715 11.69 -25.53 24.70
C VAL A 715 11.17 -24.16 25.16
N ALA A 716 9.99 -24.14 25.78
CA ALA A 716 9.38 -22.92 26.30
C ALA A 716 10.04 -22.43 27.61
N THR A 717 10.80 -23.27 28.32
CA THR A 717 11.28 -23.06 29.69
C THR A 717 10.15 -22.63 30.64
N THR A 718 9.04 -23.39 30.65
CA THR A 718 7.85 -23.11 31.47
C THR A 718 7.07 -24.41 31.76
N ALA A 719 5.99 -24.35 32.53
CA ALA A 719 5.15 -25.51 32.81
C ALA A 719 4.32 -25.97 31.57
N PRO A 720 3.93 -27.25 31.46
CA PRO A 720 3.28 -27.79 30.25
C PRO A 720 1.97 -27.09 29.83
N ASP A 721 1.20 -26.61 30.79
CA ASP A 721 -0.02 -25.82 30.61
C ASP A 721 0.23 -24.44 29.97
N ALA A 722 1.33 -23.78 30.33
CA ALA A 722 1.71 -22.48 29.79
C ALA A 722 2.53 -22.55 28.48
N ALA A 723 3.04 -23.73 28.11
CA ALA A 723 3.99 -23.93 27.03
C ALA A 723 3.49 -23.43 25.65
N LEU A 724 2.30 -23.86 25.24
CA LEU A 724 1.69 -23.48 23.95
C LEU A 724 1.47 -21.97 23.86
N ALA A 725 0.93 -21.35 24.91
CA ALA A 725 0.67 -19.92 24.95
C ALA A 725 1.97 -19.08 24.90
N ARG A 726 3.03 -19.54 25.55
CA ARG A 726 4.36 -18.89 25.54
C ARG A 726 5.03 -19.00 24.17
N LEU A 727 5.12 -20.21 23.61
CA LEU A 727 5.72 -20.43 22.27
C LEU A 727 4.97 -19.69 21.16
N ARG A 728 3.64 -19.55 21.28
CA ARG A 728 2.82 -18.82 20.30
C ARG A 728 3.21 -17.35 20.18
N ARG A 729 3.61 -16.71 21.29
CA ARG A 729 4.01 -15.29 21.36
C ARG A 729 5.42 -15.01 20.86
N LEU A 730 6.29 -16.02 20.76
CA LEU A 730 7.66 -15.84 20.29
C LEU A 730 7.71 -15.67 18.76
N GLY A 731 8.56 -14.76 18.27
CA GLY A 731 8.87 -14.62 16.84
C GLY A 731 9.79 -15.75 16.33
N GLY A 732 9.93 -15.89 15.01
CA GLY A 732 10.70 -16.99 14.40
C GLY A 732 12.16 -17.10 14.85
N ALA A 733 12.87 -15.97 14.96
CA ALA A 733 14.25 -15.95 15.49
C ALA A 733 14.32 -16.27 16.99
N GLN A 734 13.32 -15.86 17.77
CA GLN A 734 13.23 -16.16 19.20
C GLN A 734 12.91 -17.65 19.45
N LEU A 735 12.11 -18.28 18.59
CA LEU A 735 11.87 -19.72 18.60
C LEU A 735 13.12 -20.51 18.26
N ALA A 736 13.88 -20.13 17.22
CA ALA A 736 15.18 -20.74 16.93
C ALA A 736 16.15 -20.63 18.12
N GLY A 737 16.27 -19.44 18.73
CA GLY A 737 17.08 -19.27 19.94
C GLY A 737 16.57 -20.04 21.17
N ALA A 738 15.27 -20.35 21.25
CA ALA A 738 14.70 -21.18 22.32
C ALA A 738 14.95 -22.68 22.10
N VAL A 739 14.79 -23.17 20.87
CA VAL A 739 15.16 -24.53 20.47
C VAL A 739 16.64 -24.77 20.71
N ARG A 740 17.50 -23.84 20.28
CA ARG A 740 18.96 -23.91 20.46
C ARG A 740 19.33 -24.10 21.94
N ARG A 741 18.87 -23.19 22.82
CA ARG A 741 19.11 -23.31 24.27
C ARG A 741 18.61 -24.64 24.85
N ALA A 742 17.41 -25.08 24.48
CA ALA A 742 16.86 -26.33 25.02
C ALA A 742 17.64 -27.58 24.60
N LEU A 743 18.31 -27.55 23.43
CA LEU A 743 19.23 -28.59 22.98
C LEU A 743 20.62 -28.47 23.66
N ASP A 744 21.16 -27.25 23.76
CA ASP A 744 22.46 -26.95 24.39
C ASP A 744 22.45 -27.31 25.89
N ASP A 745 21.43 -26.85 26.62
CA ASP A 745 21.23 -27.08 28.06
C ASP A 745 20.85 -28.54 28.37
N GLY A 746 20.63 -29.37 27.35
CA GLY A 746 20.20 -30.76 27.49
C GLY A 746 18.78 -30.94 28.02
N ALA A 747 17.98 -29.87 28.08
CA ALA A 747 16.60 -29.89 28.55
C ALA A 747 15.68 -30.76 27.67
N ILE A 748 16.03 -30.92 26.39
CA ILE A 748 15.42 -31.91 25.48
C ILE A 748 16.46 -32.39 24.46
N ASP A 749 16.37 -33.65 24.03
CA ASP A 749 17.12 -34.14 22.87
C ASP A 749 16.35 -33.92 21.55
N LEU A 750 17.09 -33.84 20.44
CA LEU A 750 16.54 -33.54 19.13
C LEU A 750 15.57 -34.63 18.63
N VAL A 751 15.74 -35.89 19.02
CA VAL A 751 14.84 -36.99 18.62
C VAL A 751 13.50 -36.88 19.33
N ARG A 752 13.47 -36.60 20.64
CA ARG A 752 12.22 -36.36 21.38
C ARG A 752 11.53 -35.09 20.92
N LEU A 753 12.27 -34.02 20.63
CA LEU A 753 11.69 -32.82 20.02
C LEU A 753 11.12 -33.10 18.62
N TRP A 754 11.81 -33.89 17.80
CA TRP A 754 11.35 -34.31 16.47
C TRP A 754 10.06 -35.13 16.56
N THR A 755 10.01 -36.13 17.44
CA THR A 755 8.83 -36.98 17.67
C THR A 755 7.66 -36.17 18.22
N ALA A 756 7.88 -35.29 19.21
CA ALA A 756 6.82 -34.41 19.72
C ALA A 756 6.29 -33.46 18.63
N THR A 757 7.19 -32.91 17.82
CA THR A 757 6.83 -32.08 16.66
C THR A 757 6.38 -32.90 15.44
N ALA A 758 6.19 -34.22 15.53
CA ALA A 758 5.47 -35.03 14.55
C ALA A 758 3.99 -35.22 14.92
N HIS A 759 3.59 -34.97 16.18
CA HIS A 759 2.20 -35.04 16.59
C HIS A 759 1.37 -33.92 15.92
N ARG A 760 0.31 -34.30 15.20
CA ARG A 760 -0.58 -33.41 14.43
C ARG A 760 -2.05 -33.74 14.71
N PRO A 761 -2.57 -33.48 15.92
CA PRO A 761 -3.94 -33.85 16.29
C PRO A 761 -5.01 -33.22 15.40
N LEU A 762 -4.78 -32.01 14.84
CA LEU A 762 -5.73 -31.39 13.93
C LEU A 762 -5.62 -31.94 12.51
N ALA A 763 -4.42 -32.20 11.99
CA ALA A 763 -4.27 -32.82 10.67
C ALA A 763 -4.89 -34.23 10.65
N ALA A 764 -4.59 -35.06 11.65
CA ALA A 764 -5.17 -36.39 11.78
C ALA A 764 -6.71 -36.35 11.89
N ALA A 765 -7.27 -35.36 12.59
CA ALA A 765 -8.73 -35.18 12.68
C ALA A 765 -9.36 -34.69 11.37
N LEU A 766 -8.63 -33.95 10.52
CA LEU A 766 -9.07 -33.59 9.17
C LEU A 766 -8.96 -34.76 8.20
N ASP A 767 -7.90 -35.56 8.27
CA ASP A 767 -7.73 -36.75 7.43
C ASP A 767 -8.76 -37.85 7.75
N ALA A 768 -9.19 -37.93 9.01
CA ALA A 768 -10.28 -38.79 9.47
C ALA A 768 -11.69 -38.20 9.27
N LEU A 769 -11.83 -36.96 8.82
CA LEU A 769 -13.13 -36.33 8.57
C LEU A 769 -13.80 -36.97 7.35
N ASP A 770 -15.13 -37.11 7.40
CA ASP A 770 -15.96 -37.58 6.27
C ASP A 770 -15.54 -36.91 4.95
N PRO A 771 -15.13 -37.68 3.92
CA PRO A 771 -14.82 -37.13 2.59
C PRO A 771 -15.92 -36.23 2.05
N GLY A 772 -17.20 -36.57 2.28
CA GLY A 772 -18.34 -35.76 1.84
C GLY A 772 -18.42 -34.38 2.50
N LEU A 773 -17.87 -34.22 3.71
CA LEU A 773 -17.70 -32.92 4.36
C LEU A 773 -16.42 -32.20 3.91
N ARG A 774 -15.34 -32.92 3.62
CA ARG A 774 -14.10 -32.33 3.08
C ARG A 774 -14.32 -31.73 1.69
N ASP A 775 -14.89 -32.49 0.76
CA ASP A 775 -15.13 -32.07 -0.63
C ASP A 775 -16.12 -30.89 -0.70
N ARG A 776 -17.10 -30.86 0.22
CA ARG A 776 -18.08 -29.77 0.36
C ARG A 776 -17.47 -28.48 0.92
N PHE A 777 -16.32 -28.56 1.59
CA PHE A 777 -15.65 -27.43 2.25
C PHE A 777 -14.14 -27.41 1.92
N ASP A 778 -13.85 -27.20 0.64
CA ASP A 778 -12.54 -26.96 0.01
C ASP A 778 -11.48 -26.21 0.85
N ARG A 779 -11.91 -25.28 1.71
CA ARG A 779 -11.04 -24.45 2.55
C ARG A 779 -10.55 -25.12 3.83
N LEU A 780 -11.06 -26.29 4.23
CA LEU A 780 -10.63 -26.97 5.46
C LEU A 780 -9.11 -27.22 5.58
N PRO A 781 -8.36 -27.61 4.53
CA PRO A 781 -6.91 -27.77 4.59
C PRO A 781 -6.15 -26.50 5.01
N LEU A 782 -6.72 -25.30 4.82
CA LEU A 782 -6.10 -24.04 5.26
C LEU A 782 -5.93 -23.95 6.79
N LEU A 783 -6.64 -24.78 7.58
CA LEU A 783 -6.40 -24.93 9.02
C LEU A 783 -4.99 -25.43 9.35
N LEU A 784 -4.34 -26.12 8.40
CA LEU A 784 -2.98 -26.63 8.54
C LEU A 784 -1.91 -25.63 8.07
N GLY A 785 -2.33 -24.51 7.47
CA GLY A 785 -1.46 -23.41 7.10
C GLY A 785 -0.95 -22.59 8.29
N GLU A 786 -0.18 -21.54 8.00
CA GLU A 786 0.15 -20.50 8.97
C GLU A 786 -0.91 -19.37 8.97
N PRO A 787 -1.05 -18.62 10.08
CA PRO A 787 -1.92 -17.44 10.13
C PRO A 787 -1.55 -16.36 9.10
N PRO A 788 -2.51 -15.54 8.63
CA PRO A 788 -3.87 -15.39 9.14
C PRO A 788 -4.90 -16.34 8.50
N LEU A 789 -5.68 -17.04 9.34
CA LEU A 789 -6.79 -17.86 8.89
C LEU A 789 -7.97 -17.01 8.35
N PRO A 790 -8.65 -17.46 7.27
CA PRO A 790 -9.95 -16.93 6.84
C PRO A 790 -10.99 -16.84 7.99
N LYS A 791 -11.87 -15.84 7.94
CA LYS A 791 -12.84 -15.51 9.00
C LYS A 791 -13.76 -16.68 9.36
N THR A 792 -14.13 -17.51 8.39
CA THR A 792 -14.95 -18.71 8.57
C THR A 792 -14.22 -19.80 9.36
N LEU A 793 -12.96 -20.07 9.02
CA LEU A 793 -12.10 -21.03 9.73
C LEU A 793 -11.69 -20.53 11.12
N ARG A 794 -11.51 -19.22 11.29
CA ARG A 794 -11.31 -18.62 12.62
C ARG A 794 -12.46 -18.89 13.59
N ARG A 795 -13.70 -19.07 13.12
CA ARG A 795 -14.84 -19.47 13.97
C ARG A 795 -14.78 -20.97 14.31
N LEU A 796 -14.33 -21.81 13.38
CA LEU A 796 -14.17 -23.26 13.57
C LEU A 796 -13.06 -23.62 14.58
N VAL A 797 -12.08 -22.74 14.80
CA VAL A 797 -10.98 -22.89 15.78
C VAL A 797 -11.29 -22.24 17.15
N LYS A 798 -12.51 -21.73 17.37
CA LYS A 798 -12.95 -21.22 18.69
C LYS A 798 -13.36 -22.28 19.72
N PRO A 799 -13.99 -23.42 19.35
CA PRO A 799 -14.31 -24.47 20.31
C PRO A 799 -13.03 -25.01 20.98
N PRO A 800 -12.97 -25.17 22.32
CA PRO A 800 -11.74 -25.49 23.04
C PRO A 800 -10.96 -26.68 22.48
N ALA A 801 -11.64 -27.81 22.24
CA ALA A 801 -11.00 -29.01 21.68
C ALA A 801 -10.26 -28.74 20.35
N ILE A 802 -10.85 -27.96 19.44
CA ILE A 802 -10.24 -27.62 18.15
C ILE A 802 -9.16 -26.53 18.34
N ALA A 803 -9.34 -25.61 19.28
CA ALA A 803 -8.38 -24.55 19.60
C ALA A 803 -7.04 -25.08 20.13
N ASP A 804 -7.09 -26.12 20.97
CA ASP A 804 -5.91 -26.75 21.57
C ASP A 804 -5.16 -27.59 20.53
N ALA A 805 -5.87 -28.45 19.79
CA ALA A 805 -5.27 -29.23 18.69
C ALA A 805 -4.66 -28.33 17.62
N TYR A 806 -5.34 -27.26 17.21
CA TYR A 806 -4.79 -26.24 16.30
C TYR A 806 -3.51 -25.60 16.86
N SER A 807 -3.47 -25.32 18.17
CA SER A 807 -2.31 -24.71 18.82
C SER A 807 -1.12 -25.68 18.88
N VAL A 808 -1.35 -26.96 19.17
CA VAL A 808 -0.32 -28.02 19.10
C VAL A 808 0.24 -28.12 17.67
N ASP A 809 -0.63 -28.25 16.66
CA ASP A 809 -0.28 -28.32 15.24
C ASP A 809 0.57 -27.10 14.78
N LEU A 810 0.11 -25.89 15.11
CA LEU A 810 0.78 -24.64 14.76
C LEU A 810 2.15 -24.52 15.42
N ILE A 811 2.26 -24.80 16.71
CA ILE A 811 3.54 -24.75 17.44
C ILE A 811 4.50 -25.79 16.88
N ALA A 812 4.04 -27.01 16.60
CA ALA A 812 4.88 -28.06 16.06
C ALA A 812 5.48 -27.69 14.70
N ARG A 813 4.69 -27.13 13.76
CA ARG A 813 5.20 -26.61 12.47
C ARG A 813 6.20 -25.46 12.65
N ARG A 814 5.94 -24.53 13.57
CA ARG A 814 6.85 -23.40 13.85
C ARG A 814 8.17 -23.85 14.49
N LEU A 815 8.14 -24.90 15.32
CA LEU A 815 9.34 -25.55 15.86
C LEU A 815 10.11 -26.33 14.79
N ARG A 816 9.42 -27.00 13.85
CA ARG A 816 10.07 -27.60 12.67
C ARG A 816 10.83 -26.56 11.83
N ARG A 817 10.22 -25.42 11.51
CA ARG A 817 10.92 -24.30 10.85
C ARG A 817 12.09 -23.73 11.67
N ALA A 818 11.98 -23.73 13.00
CA ALA A 818 13.09 -23.32 13.88
C ALA A 818 14.28 -24.29 13.80
N ILE A 819 14.02 -25.61 13.79
CA ILE A 819 15.05 -26.66 13.58
C ILE A 819 15.69 -26.53 12.19
N GLY A 820 14.88 -26.35 11.14
CA GLY A 820 15.36 -26.17 9.77
C GLY A 820 16.24 -24.93 9.62
N ARG A 821 15.87 -23.82 10.27
CA ARG A 821 16.71 -22.61 10.32
C ARG A 821 18.07 -22.89 10.98
N LEU A 822 18.10 -23.54 12.14
CA LEU A 822 19.37 -23.90 12.80
C LEU A 822 20.22 -24.85 11.95
N THR A 823 19.57 -25.73 11.18
CA THR A 823 20.20 -26.67 10.24
C THR A 823 20.90 -25.95 9.08
N VAL A 824 20.22 -25.00 8.42
CA VAL A 824 20.81 -24.21 7.31
C VAL A 824 21.90 -23.25 7.82
N GLN A 825 21.82 -22.81 9.07
CA GLN A 825 22.82 -21.94 9.71
C GLN A 825 24.06 -22.69 10.24
N ASP A 826 24.14 -24.01 10.09
CA ASP A 826 25.15 -24.89 10.71
C ASP A 826 25.33 -24.63 12.23
N ASP A 827 24.22 -24.46 12.95
CA ASP A 827 24.28 -24.11 14.38
C ASP A 827 24.86 -25.28 15.21
N PRO A 828 25.87 -25.02 16.07
CA PRO A 828 26.54 -26.06 16.85
C PRO A 828 25.60 -26.95 17.69
N ALA A 829 24.43 -26.45 18.10
CA ALA A 829 23.44 -27.23 18.83
C ALA A 829 22.92 -28.42 18.02
N ILE A 830 22.76 -28.27 16.70
CA ILE A 830 22.34 -29.36 15.79
C ILE A 830 23.47 -30.37 15.61
N ALA A 831 24.71 -29.91 15.42
CA ALA A 831 25.88 -30.78 15.31
C ALA A 831 26.09 -31.62 16.59
N ALA A 832 26.02 -30.98 17.76
CA ALA A 832 26.11 -31.64 19.06
C ALA A 832 24.95 -32.60 19.34
N ALA A 833 23.75 -32.33 18.81
CA ALA A 833 22.63 -33.25 18.87
C ALA A 833 22.81 -34.48 17.95
N LEU A 834 23.37 -34.32 16.75
CA LEU A 834 23.65 -35.42 15.81
C LEU A 834 24.88 -36.28 16.20
N ALA A 835 25.71 -35.79 17.14
CA ALA A 835 26.73 -36.59 17.81
C ALA A 835 26.13 -37.64 18.78
N LYS A 836 24.92 -37.39 19.29
CA LYS A 836 24.13 -38.31 20.13
C LYS A 836 23.31 -39.29 19.25
N PRO A 837 22.56 -40.25 19.81
CA PRO A 837 21.66 -41.10 19.02
C PRO A 837 20.66 -40.28 18.21
N THR A 838 20.53 -40.62 16.92
CA THR A 838 19.66 -39.96 15.94
C THR A 838 18.87 -41.02 15.18
N THR A 839 17.91 -40.62 14.34
CA THR A 839 17.06 -41.54 13.55
C THR A 839 17.14 -41.22 12.06
N GLU A 840 16.99 -42.25 11.22
CA GLU A 840 17.01 -42.12 9.75
C GLU A 840 16.07 -41.02 9.23
N PRO A 841 14.77 -40.94 9.61
CA PRO A 841 13.87 -39.93 9.06
C PRO A 841 14.21 -38.49 9.48
N LEU A 842 14.83 -38.33 10.66
CA LEU A 842 15.36 -37.04 11.12
C LEU A 842 16.58 -36.66 10.27
N LEU A 843 17.58 -37.54 10.20
CA LEU A 843 18.84 -37.28 9.49
C LEU A 843 18.61 -36.99 7.99
N CYS A 844 17.75 -37.77 7.32
CA CYS A 844 17.44 -37.55 5.91
C CYS A 844 16.77 -36.19 5.68
N ALA A 845 15.80 -35.82 6.52
CA ALA A 845 15.11 -34.53 6.38
C ALA A 845 16.04 -33.34 6.66
N LEU A 846 16.92 -33.43 7.67
CA LEU A 846 17.92 -32.38 7.91
C LEU A 846 18.94 -32.29 6.76
N ALA A 847 19.40 -33.42 6.23
CA ALA A 847 20.35 -33.46 5.11
C ALA A 847 19.73 -32.87 3.82
N VAL A 848 18.47 -33.20 3.49
CA VAL A 848 17.73 -32.56 2.39
C VAL A 848 17.58 -31.06 2.64
N THR A 849 17.26 -30.64 3.87
CA THR A 849 17.12 -29.22 4.21
C THR A 849 18.42 -28.44 4.10
N ALA A 850 19.56 -29.03 4.48
CA ALA A 850 20.87 -28.43 4.30
C ALA A 850 21.28 -28.39 2.82
N ALA A 851 21.03 -29.46 2.06
CA ALA A 851 21.36 -29.54 0.64
C ALA A 851 20.55 -28.57 -0.24
N CYS A 852 19.27 -28.34 0.08
CA CYS A 852 18.42 -27.35 -0.60
C CYS A 852 18.52 -25.94 0.01
N GLY A 853 19.33 -25.77 1.05
CA GLY A 853 19.50 -24.49 1.74
C GLY A 853 20.65 -23.71 1.15
N ALA A 854 20.39 -22.52 0.60
CA ALA A 854 21.43 -21.61 0.14
C ALA A 854 22.22 -21.04 1.35
N SER A 855 23.23 -21.78 1.81
CA SER A 855 24.08 -21.40 2.94
C SER A 855 25.47 -20.94 2.49
N GLU A 856 25.98 -19.90 3.16
CA GLU A 856 27.38 -19.46 3.04
C GLU A 856 28.34 -20.33 3.90
N THR A 857 27.82 -21.40 4.52
CA THR A 857 28.57 -22.29 5.42
C THR A 857 29.22 -23.46 4.67
N GLY A 858 30.33 -23.97 5.22
CA GLY A 858 31.10 -25.05 4.60
C GLY A 858 30.37 -26.40 4.60
N LEU A 859 29.68 -26.71 3.51
CA LEU A 859 29.07 -28.02 3.29
C LEU A 859 30.12 -29.04 2.79
N ALA A 860 30.08 -30.24 3.34
CA ALA A 860 30.86 -31.39 2.90
C ALA A 860 30.03 -32.30 1.97
N ALA A 861 30.65 -32.78 0.89
CA ALA A 861 30.02 -33.69 -0.06
C ALA A 861 29.88 -35.11 0.52
N VAL A 862 28.67 -35.66 0.45
CA VAL A 862 28.32 -37.05 0.79
C VAL A 862 28.27 -37.92 -0.45
N THR A 863 27.71 -37.40 -1.55
CA THR A 863 27.78 -38.03 -2.88
C THR A 863 28.46 -37.10 -3.87
N ARG A 864 28.84 -37.62 -5.04
CA ARG A 864 29.34 -36.80 -6.15
C ARG A 864 28.15 -36.12 -6.88
N PRO A 865 28.37 -35.02 -7.61
CA PRO A 865 27.37 -34.48 -8.55
C PRO A 865 26.75 -35.59 -9.42
N ARG A 866 25.42 -35.54 -9.58
CA ARG A 866 24.59 -36.53 -10.32
C ARG A 866 24.61 -37.96 -9.75
N SER A 867 25.23 -38.21 -8.60
CA SER A 867 25.23 -39.54 -7.95
C SER A 867 24.02 -39.70 -7.04
N THR A 868 23.10 -40.57 -7.44
CA THR A 868 21.88 -40.91 -6.67
C THR A 868 22.11 -41.99 -5.62
N THR A 869 23.20 -42.76 -5.70
CA THR A 869 23.60 -43.69 -4.62
C THR A 869 24.23 -42.94 -3.45
N VAL A 870 23.69 -43.11 -2.25
CA VAL A 870 24.22 -42.57 -0.98
C VAL A 870 25.04 -43.64 -0.25
N PRO A 871 26.34 -43.43 0.00
CA PRO A 871 27.22 -44.42 0.61
C PRO A 871 26.95 -44.60 2.11
N GLY A 872 27.25 -45.78 2.64
CA GLY A 872 27.11 -46.10 4.07
C GLY A 872 26.57 -47.52 4.28
N TYR A 873 26.19 -47.86 5.52
CA TYR A 873 25.46 -49.08 5.82
C TYR A 873 24.12 -48.72 6.49
N PRO A 874 22.96 -49.08 5.90
CA PRO A 874 22.78 -49.66 4.56
C PRO A 874 23.14 -48.64 3.45
N VAL A 875 23.52 -49.11 2.26
CA VAL A 875 23.57 -48.26 1.07
C VAL A 875 22.12 -47.95 0.66
N THR A 876 21.83 -46.72 0.27
CA THR A 876 20.49 -46.30 -0.20
C THR A 876 20.59 -45.48 -1.47
N THR A 877 19.49 -45.30 -2.20
CA THR A 877 19.42 -44.40 -3.35
C THR A 877 18.43 -43.27 -3.10
N LEU A 878 18.72 -42.10 -3.66
CA LEU A 878 17.85 -40.92 -3.67
C LEU A 878 16.61 -41.14 -4.56
N GLU A 879 16.68 -42.05 -5.53
CA GLU A 879 15.62 -42.31 -6.53
C GLU A 879 14.57 -43.33 -6.08
N ASP A 880 14.79 -44.02 -4.96
CA ASP A 880 13.84 -45.01 -4.43
C ASP A 880 12.59 -44.29 -3.90
N GLU A 881 11.46 -44.48 -4.59
CA GLU A 881 10.16 -43.87 -4.28
C GLU A 881 9.65 -44.26 -2.88
N GLU A 882 9.93 -45.48 -2.43
CA GLU A 882 9.67 -45.95 -1.06
C GLU A 882 10.90 -45.77 -0.14
N GLY A 883 11.89 -45.02 -0.62
CA GLY A 883 13.16 -44.79 0.05
C GLY A 883 13.10 -43.78 1.18
N PRO A 884 14.12 -43.77 2.06
CA PRO A 884 14.21 -42.80 3.15
C PRO A 884 14.28 -41.35 2.65
N TRP A 885 14.91 -41.13 1.49
CA TRP A 885 15.11 -39.82 0.88
C TRP A 885 13.83 -39.23 0.30
N GLN A 886 13.04 -40.01 -0.45
CA GLN A 886 11.75 -39.54 -0.99
C GLN A 886 10.74 -39.26 0.13
N ARG A 887 10.69 -40.11 1.18
CA ARG A 887 9.93 -39.82 2.40
C ARG A 887 10.38 -38.55 3.13
N ALA A 888 11.64 -38.14 2.99
CA ALA A 888 12.17 -36.94 3.64
C ALA A 888 11.82 -35.64 2.89
N LEU A 889 11.54 -35.67 1.57
CA LEU A 889 11.27 -34.45 0.79
C LEU A 889 10.06 -33.64 1.28
N PRO A 890 8.90 -34.24 1.64
CA PRO A 890 7.78 -33.49 2.23
C PRO A 890 8.12 -32.93 3.62
N VAL A 891 8.88 -33.68 4.41
CA VAL A 891 9.25 -33.30 5.79
C VAL A 891 10.26 -32.15 5.79
N ALA A 892 11.18 -32.12 4.83
CA ALA A 892 12.11 -31.01 4.63
C ALA A 892 11.39 -29.70 4.23
N ARG A 893 10.25 -29.76 3.53
CA ARG A 893 9.41 -28.57 3.29
C ARG A 893 8.85 -27.99 4.59
N GLU A 894 8.47 -28.82 5.57
CA GLU A 894 8.06 -28.33 6.90
C GLU A 894 9.21 -27.63 7.66
N LEU A 895 10.46 -28.02 7.39
CA LEU A 895 11.65 -27.34 7.91
C LEU A 895 11.95 -26.01 7.22
N GLY A 896 11.31 -25.73 6.07
CA GLY A 896 11.50 -24.53 5.26
C GLY A 896 12.41 -24.71 4.05
N ALA A 897 12.72 -25.94 3.65
CA ALA A 897 13.53 -26.22 2.47
C ALA A 897 12.71 -26.12 1.17
N ASP A 898 13.29 -25.51 0.15
CA ASP A 898 12.74 -25.54 -1.21
C ASP A 898 13.14 -26.83 -1.93
N THR A 899 12.41 -27.92 -1.66
CA THR A 899 12.72 -29.22 -2.24
C THR A 899 12.28 -29.37 -3.71
N ALA A 900 11.76 -28.32 -4.35
CA ALA A 900 11.63 -28.31 -5.81
C ALA A 900 13.02 -28.32 -6.47
N ARG A 901 14.00 -27.65 -5.85
CA ARG A 901 15.40 -27.57 -6.29
C ARG A 901 16.24 -28.79 -5.92
N PHE A 902 15.67 -29.78 -5.21
CA PHE A 902 16.45 -30.91 -4.67
C PHE A 902 17.24 -31.64 -5.76
N TRP A 903 16.60 -31.97 -6.89
CA TRP A 903 17.27 -32.68 -7.97
C TRP A 903 18.33 -31.84 -8.69
N ASP A 904 18.12 -30.52 -8.79
CA ASP A 904 19.11 -29.60 -9.36
C ASP A 904 20.36 -29.54 -8.47
N GLU A 905 20.19 -29.38 -7.15
CA GLU A 905 21.28 -29.39 -6.16
C GLU A 905 22.05 -30.72 -6.17
N ILE A 906 21.36 -31.86 -6.28
CA ILE A 906 21.99 -33.18 -6.44
C ILE A 906 22.72 -33.29 -7.79
N ALA A 907 22.19 -32.72 -8.87
CA ALA A 907 22.80 -32.77 -10.20
C ALA A 907 24.05 -31.88 -10.30
N GLU A 908 24.05 -30.72 -9.66
CA GLU A 908 25.15 -29.75 -9.67
C GLU A 908 26.25 -30.12 -8.67
N HIS A 909 25.87 -30.58 -7.48
CA HIS A 909 26.79 -30.70 -6.34
C HIS A 909 26.79 -32.05 -5.61
N GLY A 910 25.77 -32.88 -5.85
CA GLY A 910 25.54 -34.11 -5.09
C GLY A 910 24.89 -33.82 -3.73
N LEU A 911 24.63 -34.88 -2.96
CA LEU A 911 24.13 -34.73 -1.59
C LEU A 911 25.23 -34.09 -0.74
N ARG A 912 24.90 -32.99 -0.08
CA ARG A 912 25.80 -32.23 0.79
C ARG A 912 25.20 -32.11 2.20
N VAL A 913 26.06 -32.10 3.23
CA VAL A 913 25.67 -31.83 4.62
C VAL A 913 26.69 -30.90 5.27
N PRO A 914 26.34 -30.15 6.33
CA PRO A 914 27.29 -29.27 7.00
C PRO A 914 28.49 -30.05 7.56
N ALA A 915 29.71 -29.53 7.35
CA ALA A 915 30.93 -30.22 7.73
C ALA A 915 31.02 -30.51 9.24
N SER A 916 30.40 -29.67 10.08
CA SER A 916 30.35 -29.84 11.54
C SER A 916 29.74 -31.18 11.98
N TRP A 917 28.79 -31.74 11.21
CA TRP A 917 28.10 -33.00 11.53
C TRP A 917 29.01 -34.22 11.38
N LEU A 918 30.13 -34.09 10.64
CA LEU A 918 31.00 -35.19 10.25
C LEU A 918 32.17 -35.43 11.23
N ALA A 919 32.30 -34.61 12.27
CA ALA A 919 33.43 -34.63 13.21
C ALA A 919 33.63 -35.98 13.94
N HIS A 920 32.59 -36.82 14.04
CA HIS A 920 32.62 -38.10 14.75
C HIS A 920 32.50 -39.30 13.80
N GLY A 921 33.57 -39.55 13.03
CA GLY A 921 33.71 -40.71 12.14
C GLY A 921 33.17 -40.53 10.73
N GLY A 922 32.88 -39.30 10.30
CA GLY A 922 32.38 -38.99 8.96
C GLY A 922 30.96 -39.48 8.69
N TRP A 923 30.56 -39.37 7.42
CA TRP A 923 29.19 -39.68 6.99
C TRP A 923 28.78 -41.13 7.31
N ALA A 924 29.64 -42.11 7.02
CA ALA A 924 29.31 -43.52 7.24
C ALA A 924 29.00 -43.86 8.70
N ALA A 925 29.68 -43.22 9.67
CA ALA A 925 29.40 -43.39 11.09
C ALA A 925 28.08 -42.74 11.50
N LEU A 926 27.81 -41.51 11.04
CA LEU A 926 26.55 -40.80 11.30
C LEU A 926 25.34 -41.55 10.71
N TRP A 927 25.46 -42.01 9.47
CA TRP A 927 24.44 -42.75 8.74
C TRP A 927 24.13 -44.11 9.38
N SER A 928 25.17 -44.86 9.77
CA SER A 928 25.02 -46.14 10.48
C SER A 928 24.31 -45.95 11.82
N ARG A 929 24.71 -44.97 12.65
CA ARG A 929 24.02 -44.65 13.92
C ARG A 929 22.52 -44.38 13.74
N ALA A 930 22.16 -43.69 12.66
CA ALA A 930 20.75 -43.39 12.34
C ALA A 930 19.92 -44.63 11.97
N HIS A 931 20.56 -45.72 11.55
CA HIS A 931 19.92 -46.97 11.13
C HIS A 931 19.93 -48.08 12.19
N THR A 932 20.91 -48.09 13.10
CA THR A 932 21.00 -49.13 14.16
C THR A 932 19.77 -49.17 15.07
N HIS A 933 19.02 -48.07 15.18
CA HIS A 933 17.76 -47.98 15.93
C HIS A 933 16.52 -48.56 15.21
N ARG A 934 16.68 -49.25 14.08
CA ARG A 934 15.59 -49.90 13.33
C ARG A 934 15.45 -51.41 13.58
N ARG A 935 16.11 -51.95 14.63
CA ARG A 935 15.96 -53.32 15.14
C ARG A 935 15.25 -53.31 16.49
#